data_AF-A0A1R1PY33-F1
#
_entry.id   AF-A0A1R1PY33-F1
#
_cell.length_a   1.000
_cell.length_b   1.000
_cell.length_c   1.000
_cell.angle_alpha   90.00
_cell.angle_beta   90.00
_cell.angle_gamma   90.00
#
_symmetry.space_group_name_H-M   'P 1'
#
loop_
_entity.id
_entity.type
_entity.pdbx_description
1 polymer ?
#
loop_
_entity_poly.entity_id
_entity_poly.type
_entity_poly.pdbx_seq_one_letter_code
_entity_poly.pdbx_strand_id
1 'polypeptide(L)'
;MTKEFDRAVFESTLTKRFFYVPSFSIYGGVAGLYDYGPIGSVLQQNLINIWRKHFVIEEDMLEMDGAIITPSEVLKTSGHVEKFTDYMCRDVKTNEVFRADHLVEGILEMRIEESKLAKQAASGEGAGAEKAKKGGKGKVPKGAVVLSEEVEKKYEEILAQIDNFNGDQLGEIIKEYEIRNPATNNEVTEPVAFNLMFDSSIGPTGNLKGYLRPETAQAQFVNFQRLYEFNNKKMPFASAMVGKSFRNEISPRAGLLRVREFTMAEIEHYVDPLKKDHPKYEEVKEIHLNFLPAEVQESGSSTTVSMSIGEAVEKKIVNNQTLGYFLGRIYLFLAKIGIDETRLRFRQHMSNEMAHYATDCWDAEIKSSYGWVECVGCADRSAYDLTAHSRRTGVNLCAQEELEIPIVYDALVCVFNKRLFGPKFKQNAKKIQEALEALPQEQLAEIKKELDSAGKCSASLGLPEPVEITSDLLTIEMQNFKKSVREYTPNVIEPSFGIGRILYSLLEHSYYTRPDDASRTVFAFNPQISPIKCLVLPLLTGPAFSASLNHITKTLRSAGVAARIDDASSASIGRRYARNDELGIPFAITIDQLTVSENLVTLRERDSCQQIRANVDTIINIVIDIVNGKSSWEDVLKSHPTLSSDNLETHSENSSKKSQNPQDTKVAGTKPGNFYKRWTQEEKDEMVQLVKARLSIGEIAKKLGRTPQSIIFKLYTEDFEKAAKNGQWSKQEDLRLLELSEAVNKKNWGAVSNGIPGRNRHQCRSRYNYLYQLKKLYALDKESQKMIENIRYEDGSSIKHLFDMINLSIAEEGADEGENAELENAAMSREKEGEFRRFRNWTPESDKELLQLVEKHGEKWTKVASLMSGTPCSTIAVYSRYKTLQRAIKGKVVKIRKKHKPTSKWSAEDSEKLKNLVTESLEKEEIFSWKKISEKMGDRTSSQCRYRLYRILAPKSMFAPDLRVQ
;
A
#
# COMPACT_ATOMS: atom_id res chain seq x y z
N MET A 1 -24.13 11.83 13.09
CA MET A 1 -23.71 12.44 11.81
C MET A 1 -22.20 12.34 11.72
N THR A 2 -21.69 11.30 11.06
CA THR A 2 -20.27 11.19 10.71
C THR A 2 -19.94 12.26 9.67
N LYS A 3 -18.74 12.85 9.77
CA LYS A 3 -18.21 13.72 8.71
C LYS A 3 -18.18 12.94 7.39
N GLU A 4 -18.38 13.66 6.30
CA GLU A 4 -18.25 13.16 4.93
C GLU A 4 -16.88 12.47 4.75
N PHE A 5 -16.85 11.32 4.03
CA PHE A 5 -15.64 10.52 3.85
C PHE A 5 -14.57 11.32 3.09
N ASP A 6 -13.37 11.44 3.68
CA ASP A 6 -12.24 12.13 3.06
C ASP A 6 -11.19 11.10 2.60
N ARG A 7 -11.18 10.83 1.29
CA ARG A 7 -10.26 9.88 0.65
C ARG A 7 -8.80 10.26 0.86
N ALA A 8 -8.45 11.55 0.84
CA ALA A 8 -7.06 11.98 0.98
C ALA A 8 -6.52 11.71 2.39
N VAL A 9 -7.33 11.92 3.42
CA VAL A 9 -6.96 11.59 4.81
C VAL A 9 -6.89 10.08 5.02
N PHE A 10 -7.80 9.33 4.39
CA PHE A 10 -7.78 7.86 4.38
C PHE A 10 -6.49 7.30 3.77
N GLU A 11 -6.15 7.69 2.54
CA GLU A 11 -4.93 7.24 1.84
C GLU A 11 -3.65 7.67 2.55
N SER A 12 -3.65 8.89 3.12
CA SER A 12 -2.55 9.38 3.96
C SER A 12 -2.36 8.51 5.20
N THR A 13 -3.47 8.08 5.83
CA THR A 13 -3.41 7.16 6.98
C THR A 13 -2.85 5.81 6.56
N LEU A 14 -3.31 5.23 5.45
CA LEU A 14 -2.80 3.96 4.93
C LEU A 14 -1.29 4.00 4.69
N THR A 15 -0.81 5.06 4.05
CA THR A 15 0.62 5.28 3.75
C THR A 15 1.42 5.50 5.03
N LYS A 16 0.99 6.42 5.90
CA LYS A 16 1.64 6.75 7.18
C LYS A 16 1.75 5.52 8.10
N ARG A 17 0.76 4.64 8.07
CA ARG A 17 0.72 3.42 8.89
C ARG A 17 1.27 2.19 8.17
N PHE A 18 1.76 2.37 6.95
CA PHE A 18 2.38 1.35 6.12
C PHE A 18 1.48 0.12 5.93
N PHE A 19 0.23 0.35 5.52
CA PHE A 19 -0.65 -0.70 5.01
C PHE A 19 -0.14 -1.16 3.64
N TYR A 20 -0.02 -0.22 2.70
CA TYR A 20 0.68 -0.39 1.43
C TYR A 20 1.26 0.96 0.98
N VAL A 21 2.27 0.90 0.11
CA VAL A 21 2.92 2.08 -0.50
C VAL A 21 3.29 1.78 -1.95
N PRO A 22 3.47 2.80 -2.81
CA PRO A 22 3.99 2.57 -4.16
C PRO A 22 5.35 1.85 -4.12
N SER A 23 5.48 0.77 -4.88
CA SER A 23 6.72 0.00 -4.96
C SER A 23 7.84 0.85 -5.53
N PHE A 24 9.06 0.66 -5.01
CA PHE A 24 10.26 1.38 -5.45
C PHE A 24 10.17 2.91 -5.30
N SER A 25 9.39 3.42 -4.33
CA SER A 25 9.18 4.85 -4.10
C SER A 25 10.47 5.70 -4.01
N ILE A 26 11.54 5.17 -3.39
CA ILE A 26 12.84 5.86 -3.31
C ILE A 26 13.58 5.97 -4.66
N TYR A 27 13.12 5.25 -5.70
CA TYR A 27 13.59 5.31 -7.09
C TYR A 27 12.62 6.08 -8.00
N GLY A 28 11.61 6.76 -7.44
CA GLY A 28 10.57 7.47 -8.19
C GLY A 28 9.25 6.70 -8.33
N GLY A 29 9.22 5.43 -7.93
CA GLY A 29 8.03 4.58 -7.96
C GLY A 29 7.68 4.05 -9.36
N VAL A 30 6.86 2.99 -9.40
CA VAL A 30 6.28 2.45 -10.64
C VAL A 30 4.77 2.39 -10.49
N ALA A 31 4.04 3.06 -11.38
CA ALA A 31 2.58 3.07 -11.34
C ALA A 31 2.01 1.64 -11.51
N GLY A 32 1.00 1.33 -10.69
CA GLY A 32 0.37 0.01 -10.66
C GLY A 32 1.14 -1.07 -9.91
N LEU A 33 2.27 -0.76 -9.25
CA LEU A 33 2.99 -1.68 -8.36
C LEU A 33 2.99 -1.15 -6.92
N TYR A 34 2.64 -2.03 -5.97
CA TYR A 34 2.50 -1.67 -4.56
C TYR A 34 3.15 -2.71 -3.63
N ASP A 35 3.87 -2.20 -2.63
CA ASP A 35 4.44 -3.00 -1.56
C ASP A 35 3.51 -2.97 -0.35
N TYR A 36 3.10 -4.14 0.14
CA TYR A 36 2.34 -4.26 1.38
C TYR A 36 3.27 -4.18 2.59
N GLY A 37 3.02 -3.23 3.50
CA GLY A 37 3.77 -3.14 4.75
C GLY A 37 3.31 -4.17 5.78
N PRO A 38 3.84 -4.13 7.02
CA PRO A 38 3.59 -5.19 8.01
C PRO A 38 2.11 -5.41 8.32
N ILE A 39 1.31 -4.35 8.33
CA ILE A 39 -0.12 -4.43 8.63
C ILE A 39 -0.90 -4.92 7.41
N GLY A 40 -0.66 -4.36 6.23
CA GLY A 40 -1.36 -4.78 5.01
C GLY A 40 -1.00 -6.20 4.57
N SER A 41 0.25 -6.63 4.76
CA SER A 41 0.70 -7.99 4.46
C SER A 41 -0.06 -9.02 5.30
N VAL A 42 -0.14 -8.81 6.63
CA VAL A 42 -0.88 -9.71 7.52
C VAL A 42 -2.39 -9.62 7.28
N LEU A 43 -2.92 -8.43 6.96
CA LEU A 43 -4.34 -8.26 6.62
C LEU A 43 -4.71 -9.08 5.37
N GLN A 44 -3.90 -9.02 4.32
CA GLN A 44 -4.08 -9.82 3.11
C GLN A 44 -4.00 -11.32 3.41
N GLN A 45 -3.05 -11.75 4.23
CA GLN A 45 -2.94 -13.16 4.63
C GLN A 45 -4.14 -13.64 5.46
N ASN A 46 -4.65 -12.82 6.37
CA ASN A 46 -5.86 -13.14 7.12
C ASN A 46 -7.07 -13.26 6.20
N LEU A 47 -7.22 -12.35 5.23
CA LEU A 47 -8.27 -12.43 4.21
C LEU A 47 -8.19 -13.73 3.43
N ILE A 48 -7.01 -14.08 2.90
CA ILE A 48 -6.78 -15.33 2.15
C ILE A 48 -7.06 -16.56 3.03
N ASN A 49 -6.65 -16.55 4.31
CA ASN A 49 -6.90 -17.67 5.22
C ASN A 49 -8.39 -17.83 5.56
N ILE A 50 -9.13 -16.73 5.69
CA ILE A 50 -10.59 -16.77 5.84
C ILE A 50 -11.22 -17.32 4.56
N TRP A 51 -10.74 -16.89 3.39
CA TRP A 51 -11.20 -17.40 2.10
C TRP A 51 -10.96 -18.90 1.96
N ARG A 52 -9.77 -19.40 2.30
CA ARG A 52 -9.48 -20.85 2.33
C ARG A 52 -10.42 -21.62 3.24
N LYS A 53 -10.65 -21.13 4.46
CA LYS A 53 -11.60 -21.75 5.38
C LYS A 53 -13.03 -21.74 4.84
N HIS A 54 -13.40 -20.68 4.13
CA HIS A 54 -14.76 -20.48 3.62
C HIS A 54 -15.06 -21.23 2.34
N PHE A 55 -14.08 -21.43 1.45
CA PHE A 55 -14.29 -22.10 0.17
C PHE A 55 -13.56 -23.44 0.12
N VAL A 56 -12.23 -23.42 0.25
CA VAL A 56 -11.40 -24.62 0.08
C VAL A 56 -11.74 -25.70 1.10
N ILE A 57 -11.77 -25.37 2.39
CA ILE A 57 -12.00 -26.35 3.46
C ILE A 57 -13.48 -26.75 3.53
N GLU A 58 -14.41 -25.81 3.35
CA GLU A 58 -15.85 -26.11 3.45
C GLU A 58 -16.33 -27.01 2.31
N GLU A 59 -15.79 -26.82 1.10
CA GLU A 59 -16.21 -27.55 -0.10
C GLU A 59 -15.23 -28.66 -0.52
N ASP A 60 -14.28 -29.01 0.35
CA ASP A 60 -13.22 -30.01 0.08
C ASP A 60 -12.52 -29.79 -1.28
N MET A 61 -12.26 -28.51 -1.62
CA MET A 61 -11.68 -28.15 -2.91
C MET A 61 -10.22 -28.58 -3.01
N LEU A 62 -9.81 -28.92 -4.22
CA LEU A 62 -8.44 -29.30 -4.54
C LEU A 62 -7.58 -28.04 -4.75
N GLU A 63 -7.07 -27.46 -3.66
CA GLU A 63 -6.14 -26.33 -3.74
C GLU A 63 -4.80 -26.76 -4.37
N MET A 64 -4.35 -26.03 -5.39
CA MET A 64 -3.07 -26.26 -6.06
C MET A 64 -2.29 -24.96 -6.27
N ASP A 65 -0.98 -25.09 -6.52
CA ASP A 65 -0.11 -23.96 -6.87
C ASP A 65 0.59 -24.23 -8.22
N GLY A 66 0.19 -23.46 -9.23
CA GLY A 66 0.76 -23.47 -10.58
C GLY A 66 1.85 -22.42 -10.82
N ALA A 67 2.70 -22.67 -11.82
CA ALA A 67 3.74 -21.73 -12.22
C ALA A 67 3.15 -20.39 -12.73
N ILE A 68 3.87 -19.29 -12.49
CA ILE A 68 3.53 -17.95 -13.01
C ILE A 68 3.94 -17.81 -14.49
N ILE A 69 5.17 -18.22 -14.79
CA ILE A 69 5.71 -18.17 -16.16
C ILE A 69 4.97 -19.21 -17.00
N THR A 70 4.29 -18.74 -18.02
CA THR A 70 3.39 -19.55 -18.85
C THR A 70 3.87 -19.53 -20.30
N PRO A 71 4.10 -20.68 -20.95
CA PRO A 71 4.46 -20.73 -22.37
C PRO A 71 3.40 -20.08 -23.26
N SER A 72 3.84 -19.36 -24.30
CA SER A 72 2.96 -18.63 -25.23
C SER A 72 1.86 -19.50 -25.84
N GLU A 73 2.13 -20.77 -26.11
CA GLU A 73 1.15 -21.69 -26.71
C GLU A 73 -0.07 -21.95 -25.82
N VAL A 74 0.11 -21.95 -24.49
CA VAL A 74 -1.00 -22.12 -23.54
C VAL A 74 -1.95 -20.94 -23.64
N LEU A 75 -1.40 -19.72 -23.59
CA LEU A 75 -2.18 -18.49 -23.63
C LEU A 75 -2.77 -18.21 -25.02
N LYS A 76 -2.08 -18.64 -26.08
CA LYS A 76 -2.65 -18.62 -27.44
C LYS A 76 -3.87 -19.55 -27.54
N THR A 77 -3.78 -20.75 -26.97
CA THR A 77 -4.88 -21.73 -26.99
C THR A 77 -6.10 -21.23 -26.23
N SER A 78 -5.89 -20.57 -25.10
CA SER A 78 -6.97 -19.93 -24.32
C SER A 78 -7.54 -18.65 -24.95
N GLY A 79 -6.97 -18.17 -26.06
CA GLY A 79 -7.39 -16.93 -26.75
C GLY A 79 -6.79 -15.63 -26.20
N HIS A 80 -6.07 -15.66 -25.07
CA HIS A 80 -5.47 -14.47 -24.47
C HIS A 80 -4.47 -13.75 -25.39
N VAL A 81 -3.65 -14.47 -26.16
CA VAL A 81 -2.67 -13.81 -27.06
C VAL A 81 -3.35 -12.95 -28.13
N GLU A 82 -4.56 -13.33 -28.56
CA GLU A 82 -5.29 -12.65 -29.63
C GLU A 82 -6.25 -11.59 -29.10
N LYS A 83 -6.84 -11.80 -27.92
CA LYS A 83 -7.93 -10.96 -27.38
C LYS A 83 -7.51 -10.07 -26.21
N PHE A 84 -6.38 -10.34 -25.56
CA PHE A 84 -5.94 -9.61 -24.35
C PHE A 84 -5.16 -8.34 -24.74
N THR A 85 -5.80 -7.50 -25.55
CA THR A 85 -5.24 -6.25 -26.08
C THR A 85 -6.20 -5.11 -25.85
N ASP A 86 -5.68 -4.01 -25.33
CA ASP A 86 -6.39 -2.73 -25.28
C ASP A 86 -5.87 -1.80 -26.37
N TYR A 87 -6.68 -0.82 -26.76
CA TYR A 87 -6.22 0.24 -27.64
C TYR A 87 -5.63 1.39 -26.83
N MET A 88 -4.41 1.81 -27.17
CA MET A 88 -3.75 2.95 -26.56
C MET A 88 -3.49 4.07 -27.56
N CYS A 89 -3.61 5.31 -27.12
CA CYS A 89 -3.18 6.50 -27.85
C CYS A 89 -2.12 7.26 -27.04
N ARG A 90 -1.30 8.08 -27.72
CA ARG A 90 -0.20 8.83 -27.10
C ARG A 90 -0.33 10.31 -27.37
N ASP A 91 -0.11 11.14 -26.36
CA ASP A 91 0.07 12.59 -26.56
C ASP A 91 1.27 12.81 -27.50
N VAL A 92 1.05 13.51 -28.60
CA VAL A 92 2.07 13.71 -29.66
C VAL A 92 3.29 14.51 -29.20
N LYS A 93 3.22 15.24 -28.08
CA LYS A 93 4.33 16.02 -27.53
C LYS A 93 4.93 15.42 -26.28
N THR A 94 4.12 14.95 -25.33
CA THR A 94 4.61 14.45 -24.04
C THR A 94 4.88 12.94 -24.05
N ASN A 95 4.38 12.21 -25.06
CA ASN A 95 4.34 10.75 -25.11
C ASN A 95 3.58 10.10 -23.94
N GLU A 96 2.76 10.87 -23.23
CA GLU A 96 1.86 10.32 -22.22
C GLU A 96 0.87 9.36 -22.88
N VAL A 97 0.71 8.17 -22.29
CA VAL A 97 -0.10 7.10 -22.85
C VAL A 97 -1.46 7.06 -22.17
N PHE A 98 -2.51 6.97 -22.98
CA PHE A 98 -3.89 6.82 -22.55
C PHE A 98 -4.48 5.53 -23.14
N ARG A 99 -5.40 4.91 -22.41
CA ARG A 99 -6.30 3.90 -22.98
C ARG A 99 -7.35 4.67 -23.80
N ALA A 100 -7.54 4.29 -25.06
CA ALA A 100 -8.27 5.10 -26.04
C ALA A 100 -9.76 5.23 -25.71
N ASP A 101 -10.40 4.12 -25.33
CA ASP A 101 -11.77 4.04 -24.82
C ASP A 101 -12.00 4.97 -23.62
N HIS A 102 -11.15 4.90 -22.58
CA HIS A 102 -11.25 5.73 -21.38
C HIS A 102 -11.00 7.22 -21.66
N LEU A 103 -10.12 7.52 -22.63
CA LEU A 103 -9.91 8.90 -23.04
C LEU A 103 -11.16 9.46 -23.70
N VAL A 104 -11.80 8.67 -24.56
CA VAL A 104 -13.06 9.05 -25.21
C VAL A 104 -14.15 9.22 -24.16
N GLU A 105 -14.37 8.21 -23.34
CA GLU A 105 -15.37 8.18 -22.26
C GLU A 105 -15.27 9.43 -21.38
N GLY A 106 -14.10 9.66 -20.77
CA GLY A 106 -13.93 10.76 -19.82
C GLY A 106 -14.07 12.16 -20.44
N ILE A 107 -13.77 12.33 -21.73
CA ILE A 107 -13.94 13.62 -22.43
C ILE A 107 -15.41 13.85 -22.81
N LEU A 108 -16.11 12.82 -23.28
CA LEU A 108 -17.53 12.93 -23.62
C LEU A 108 -18.39 13.19 -22.37
N GLU A 109 -18.14 12.46 -21.27
CA GLU A 109 -18.82 12.67 -19.99
C GLU A 109 -18.61 14.10 -19.47
N MET A 110 -17.36 14.57 -19.47
CA MET A 110 -17.01 15.93 -19.06
C MET A 110 -17.79 16.98 -19.86
N ARG A 111 -17.87 16.81 -21.19
CA ARG A 111 -18.61 17.74 -22.06
C ARG A 111 -20.12 17.72 -21.80
N ILE A 112 -20.70 16.54 -21.54
CA ILE A 112 -22.12 16.41 -21.15
C ILE A 112 -22.36 17.16 -19.83
N GLU A 113 -21.50 16.97 -18.82
CA GLU A 113 -21.65 17.60 -17.52
C GLU A 113 -21.49 19.14 -17.61
N GLU A 114 -20.50 19.63 -18.36
CA GLU A 114 -20.32 21.05 -18.63
C GLU A 114 -21.55 21.66 -19.33
N SER A 115 -22.13 20.95 -20.30
CA SER A 115 -23.35 21.37 -20.99
C SER A 115 -24.56 21.43 -20.05
N LYS A 116 -24.75 20.42 -19.20
CA LYS A 116 -25.83 20.38 -18.19
C LYS A 116 -25.71 21.55 -17.22
N LEU A 117 -24.51 21.83 -16.73
CA LEU A 117 -24.24 22.99 -15.86
C LEU A 117 -24.50 24.32 -16.58
N ALA A 118 -24.13 24.44 -17.86
CA ALA A 118 -24.38 25.63 -18.66
C ALA A 118 -25.89 25.85 -18.94
N LYS A 119 -26.65 24.79 -19.24
CA LYS A 119 -28.12 24.83 -19.40
C LYS A 119 -28.82 25.26 -18.11
N GLN A 120 -28.40 24.72 -16.97
CA GLN A 120 -28.93 25.10 -15.64
C GLN A 120 -28.61 26.56 -15.28
N ALA A 121 -27.43 27.06 -15.67
CA ALA A 121 -27.09 28.47 -15.48
C ALA A 121 -27.90 29.41 -16.39
N ALA A 122 -28.38 28.93 -17.55
CA ALA A 122 -29.15 29.70 -18.53
C ALA A 122 -30.67 29.73 -18.25
N SER A 123 -31.23 28.71 -17.60
CA SER A 123 -32.69 28.58 -17.39
C SER A 123 -33.24 29.39 -16.20
N GLY A 124 -32.40 29.98 -15.35
CA GLY A 124 -32.84 30.91 -14.30
C GLY A 124 -33.71 30.31 -13.18
N GLU A 125 -33.92 29.00 -13.14
CA GLU A 125 -34.61 28.31 -12.05
C GLU A 125 -33.62 27.89 -10.96
N GLY A 126 -33.57 28.66 -9.88
CA GLY A 126 -32.64 28.45 -8.79
C GLY A 126 -33.18 27.52 -7.70
N ALA A 127 -32.29 26.64 -7.22
CA ALA A 127 -32.25 26.24 -5.81
C ALA A 127 -30.78 26.04 -5.41
N GLY A 128 -30.14 27.04 -4.80
CA GLY A 128 -28.76 26.88 -4.30
C GLY A 128 -27.94 28.14 -4.04
N ALA A 129 -28.52 29.34 -4.01
CA ALA A 129 -27.82 30.58 -3.63
C ALA A 129 -27.59 30.68 -2.11
N GLU A 130 -27.06 29.63 -1.46
CA GLU A 130 -26.49 29.72 -0.11
C GLU A 130 -25.27 28.82 0.15
N LYS A 131 -24.80 28.02 -0.82
CA LYS A 131 -23.58 27.19 -0.66
C LYS A 131 -22.35 27.64 -1.46
N ALA A 132 -22.39 28.76 -2.17
CA ALA A 132 -21.26 29.26 -2.97
C ALA A 132 -20.22 30.12 -2.20
N LYS A 133 -20.07 29.92 -0.87
CA LYS A 133 -19.08 30.68 -0.06
C LYS A 133 -18.16 29.84 0.83
N LYS A 134 -18.04 28.53 0.60
CA LYS A 134 -16.97 27.71 1.19
C LYS A 134 -16.37 26.73 0.18
N GLY A 135 -15.25 27.16 -0.41
CA GLY A 135 -14.07 26.37 -0.78
C GLY A 135 -14.25 25.12 -1.64
N GLY A 136 -13.88 25.21 -2.92
CA GLY A 136 -13.59 24.06 -3.78
C GLY A 136 -13.79 24.38 -5.26
N LYS A 137 -12.71 24.39 -6.03
CA LYS A 137 -12.57 24.74 -7.46
C LYS A 137 -13.78 24.39 -8.36
N GLY A 138 -14.57 25.41 -8.69
CA GLY A 138 -15.48 25.42 -9.84
C GLY A 138 -15.39 26.78 -10.53
N LYS A 139 -14.32 27.02 -11.30
CA LYS A 139 -14.31 28.13 -12.26
C LYS A 139 -14.93 27.58 -13.54
N VAL A 140 -16.15 28.02 -13.86
CA VAL A 140 -16.75 27.82 -15.19
C VAL A 140 -15.74 28.39 -16.20
N PRO A 141 -15.23 27.60 -17.16
CA PRO A 141 -14.36 28.11 -18.21
C PRO A 141 -15.09 29.21 -19.00
N LYS A 142 -14.40 30.31 -19.31
CA LYS A 142 -14.91 31.28 -20.29
C LYS A 142 -14.98 30.57 -21.64
N GLY A 143 -16.19 30.17 -22.07
CA GLY A 143 -16.43 29.47 -23.33
C GLY A 143 -17.24 28.18 -23.24
N ALA A 144 -17.97 27.91 -22.14
CA ALA A 144 -18.84 26.73 -22.06
C ALA A 144 -19.87 26.72 -23.20
N VAL A 145 -19.68 25.81 -24.16
CA VAL A 145 -20.58 25.60 -25.29
C VAL A 145 -21.73 24.71 -24.80
N VAL A 146 -22.97 25.19 -24.93
CA VAL A 146 -24.15 24.36 -24.71
C VAL A 146 -24.22 23.35 -25.86
N LEU A 147 -24.16 22.05 -25.55
CA LEU A 147 -24.35 21.01 -26.56
C LEU A 147 -25.81 21.00 -27.03
N SER A 148 -26.02 20.82 -28.33
CA SER A 148 -27.36 20.54 -28.86
C SER A 148 -27.87 19.21 -28.32
N GLU A 149 -29.20 19.06 -28.23
CA GLU A 149 -29.82 17.80 -27.77
C GLU A 149 -29.40 16.59 -28.63
N GLU A 150 -29.19 16.82 -29.93
CA GLU A 150 -28.72 15.80 -30.87
C GLU A 150 -27.28 15.32 -30.55
N VAL A 151 -26.37 16.25 -30.23
CA VAL A 151 -24.97 15.90 -29.88
C VAL A 151 -24.89 15.26 -28.49
N GLU A 152 -25.66 15.75 -27.52
CA GLU A 152 -25.72 15.16 -26.18
C GLU A 152 -26.23 13.71 -26.24
N LYS A 153 -27.32 13.47 -26.97
CA LYS A 153 -27.82 12.11 -27.23
C LYS A 153 -26.77 11.25 -27.93
N LYS A 154 -26.03 11.82 -28.90
CA LYS A 154 -25.00 11.06 -29.62
C LYS A 154 -23.83 10.65 -28.72
N TYR A 155 -23.43 11.53 -27.80
CA TYR A 155 -22.42 11.20 -26.79
C TYR A 155 -22.91 10.10 -25.85
N GLU A 156 -24.16 10.16 -25.39
CA GLU A 156 -24.76 9.10 -24.56
C GLU A 156 -24.84 7.76 -25.31
N GLU A 157 -25.17 7.76 -26.61
CA GLU A 157 -25.14 6.55 -27.46
C GLU A 157 -23.71 5.97 -27.60
N ILE A 158 -22.71 6.83 -27.82
CA ILE A 158 -21.30 6.41 -27.91
C ILE A 158 -20.82 5.82 -26.59
N LEU A 159 -21.11 6.48 -25.47
CA LEU A 159 -20.75 6.01 -24.14
C LEU A 159 -21.38 4.64 -23.83
N ALA A 160 -22.63 4.43 -24.21
CA ALA A 160 -23.32 3.14 -24.03
C ALA A 160 -22.73 2.00 -24.88
N GLN A 161 -21.96 2.31 -25.93
CA GLN A 161 -21.38 1.34 -26.85
C GLN A 161 -19.85 1.34 -26.83
N ILE A 162 -19.22 2.04 -25.88
CA ILE A 162 -17.78 2.34 -25.91
C ILE A 162 -16.92 1.07 -25.99
N ASP A 163 -17.31 0.02 -25.27
CA ASP A 163 -16.61 -1.28 -25.23
C ASP A 163 -16.73 -2.08 -26.54
N ASN A 164 -17.67 -1.72 -27.43
CA ASN A 164 -17.89 -2.41 -28.69
C ASN A 164 -17.03 -1.83 -29.84
N PHE A 165 -16.40 -0.67 -29.64
CA PHE A 165 -15.61 -0.03 -30.69
C PHE A 165 -14.21 -0.64 -30.80
N ASN A 166 -13.80 -0.93 -32.04
CA ASN A 166 -12.42 -1.31 -32.35
C ASN A 166 -11.50 -0.07 -32.44
N GLY A 167 -10.20 -0.29 -32.64
CA GLY A 167 -9.21 0.80 -32.66
C GLY A 167 -9.46 1.85 -33.76
N ASP A 168 -9.93 1.42 -34.93
CA ASP A 168 -10.22 2.33 -36.05
C ASP A 168 -11.45 3.19 -35.74
N GLN A 169 -12.52 2.59 -35.22
CA GLN A 169 -13.73 3.29 -34.79
C GLN A 169 -13.45 4.27 -33.65
N LEU A 170 -12.64 3.89 -32.66
CA LEU A 170 -12.19 4.80 -31.62
C LEU A 170 -11.35 5.96 -32.21
N GLY A 171 -10.52 5.68 -33.22
CA GLY A 171 -9.76 6.70 -33.93
C GLY A 171 -10.65 7.68 -34.68
N GLU A 172 -11.73 7.20 -35.32
CA GLU A 172 -12.74 8.03 -35.97
C GLU A 172 -13.44 8.94 -34.95
N ILE A 173 -13.90 8.39 -33.82
CA ILE A 173 -14.54 9.16 -32.73
C ILE A 173 -13.59 10.22 -32.17
N ILE A 174 -12.31 9.87 -31.94
CA ILE A 174 -11.29 10.80 -31.46
C ILE A 174 -11.11 11.98 -32.41
N LYS A 175 -11.12 11.72 -33.73
CA LYS A 175 -11.02 12.76 -34.76
C LYS A 175 -12.29 13.59 -34.86
N GLU A 176 -13.44 12.94 -34.98
CA GLU A 176 -14.74 13.58 -35.19
C GLU A 176 -15.06 14.57 -34.07
N TYR A 177 -14.76 14.19 -32.83
CA TYR A 177 -15.05 15.02 -31.65
C TYR A 177 -13.82 15.76 -31.11
N GLU A 178 -12.71 15.83 -31.86
CA GLU A 178 -11.48 16.54 -31.48
C GLU A 178 -11.03 16.21 -30.04
N ILE A 179 -10.98 14.92 -29.71
CA ILE A 179 -10.61 14.43 -28.39
C ILE A 179 -9.10 14.55 -28.22
N ARG A 180 -8.68 15.27 -27.17
CA ARG A 180 -7.29 15.70 -26.91
C ARG A 180 -6.89 15.31 -25.49
N ASN A 181 -5.58 15.36 -25.20
CA ASN A 181 -5.09 15.15 -23.83
C ASN A 181 -5.73 16.19 -22.89
N PRO A 182 -6.47 15.79 -21.83
CA PRO A 182 -7.17 16.73 -20.95
C PRO A 182 -6.23 17.64 -20.15
N ALA A 183 -4.98 17.24 -19.91
CA ALA A 183 -4.03 18.02 -19.11
C ALA A 183 -3.25 19.05 -19.95
N THR A 184 -2.92 18.72 -21.20
CA THR A 184 -2.03 19.51 -22.07
C THR A 184 -2.75 20.13 -23.25
N ASN A 185 -3.96 19.66 -23.56
CA ASN A 185 -4.74 19.96 -24.77
C ASN A 185 -4.02 19.62 -26.10
N ASN A 186 -3.02 18.72 -26.05
CA ASN A 186 -2.35 18.24 -27.26
C ASN A 186 -3.18 17.16 -27.97
N GLU A 187 -2.90 16.99 -29.27
CA GLU A 187 -3.43 15.87 -30.06
C GLU A 187 -2.88 14.54 -29.54
N VAL A 188 -3.66 13.50 -29.76
CA VAL A 188 -3.26 12.12 -29.48
C VAL A 188 -3.07 11.36 -30.80
N THR A 189 -2.16 10.39 -30.80
CA THR A 189 -1.99 9.48 -31.95
C THR A 189 -3.23 8.61 -32.16
N GLU A 190 -3.34 8.00 -33.34
CA GLU A 190 -4.31 6.92 -33.57
C GLU A 190 -4.22 5.83 -32.49
N PRO A 191 -5.35 5.22 -32.11
CA PRO A 191 -5.36 4.07 -31.22
C PRO A 191 -4.59 2.89 -31.83
N VAL A 192 -3.68 2.30 -31.04
CA VAL A 192 -2.89 1.11 -31.43
C VAL A 192 -3.13 0.01 -30.43
N ALA A 193 -3.31 -1.23 -30.90
CA ALA A 193 -3.45 -2.39 -30.04
C ALA A 193 -2.19 -2.61 -29.19
N PHE A 194 -2.39 -2.80 -27.90
CA PHE A 194 -1.35 -3.01 -26.90
C PHE A 194 -1.68 -4.25 -26.08
N ASN A 195 -0.77 -5.23 -26.09
CA ASN A 195 -0.96 -6.47 -25.35
C ASN A 195 -0.78 -6.25 -23.85
N LEU A 196 -1.79 -6.63 -23.07
CA LEU A 196 -1.79 -6.47 -21.62
C LEU A 196 -1.05 -7.60 -20.89
N MET A 197 -0.41 -8.54 -21.57
CA MET A 197 0.41 -9.55 -20.92
C MET A 197 1.88 -9.11 -20.89
N PHE A 198 2.55 -9.32 -19.75
CA PHE A 198 4.00 -9.18 -19.68
C PHE A 198 4.66 -10.34 -20.39
N ASP A 199 5.41 -10.08 -21.45
CA ASP A 199 6.15 -11.09 -22.18
C ASP A 199 7.53 -11.35 -21.55
N SER A 200 8.03 -12.56 -21.79
CA SER A 200 9.36 -12.98 -21.34
C SER A 200 9.90 -14.08 -22.25
N SER A 201 11.21 -14.34 -22.12
CA SER A 201 11.90 -15.43 -22.80
C SER A 201 12.22 -16.53 -21.80
N ILE A 202 11.80 -17.77 -22.08
CA ILE A 202 12.09 -18.93 -21.24
C ILE A 202 13.38 -19.58 -21.73
N GLY A 203 14.39 -19.57 -20.87
CA GLY A 203 15.72 -20.11 -21.17
C GLY A 203 16.64 -19.12 -21.90
N PRO A 204 17.96 -19.39 -21.91
CA PRO A 204 18.97 -18.44 -22.38
C PRO A 204 18.99 -18.24 -23.90
N THR A 205 18.40 -19.16 -24.68
CA THR A 205 18.35 -19.06 -26.15
C THR A 205 17.25 -18.14 -26.65
N GLY A 206 16.26 -17.81 -25.82
CA GLY A 206 15.09 -17.03 -26.23
C GLY A 206 14.11 -17.77 -27.16
N ASN A 207 14.35 -19.05 -27.47
CA ASN A 207 13.53 -19.80 -28.43
C ASN A 207 12.11 -20.08 -27.92
N LEU A 208 11.92 -20.15 -26.59
CA LEU A 208 10.62 -20.40 -25.99
C LEU A 208 10.04 -19.10 -25.44
N LYS A 209 9.08 -18.51 -26.17
CA LYS A 209 8.35 -17.34 -25.70
C LYS A 209 7.41 -17.72 -24.57
N GLY A 210 7.42 -16.92 -23.50
CA GLY A 210 6.51 -17.05 -22.38
C GLY A 210 5.89 -15.70 -21.99
N TYR A 211 4.95 -15.77 -21.07
CA TYR A 211 4.34 -14.60 -20.45
C TYR A 211 4.23 -14.83 -18.95
N LEU A 212 4.11 -13.75 -18.19
CA LEU A 212 3.53 -13.85 -16.86
C LEU A 212 2.02 -14.05 -17.01
N ARG A 213 1.46 -15.03 -16.30
CA ARG A 213 0.03 -15.35 -16.44
C ARG A 213 -0.88 -14.16 -16.11
N PRO A 214 -1.94 -13.91 -16.90
CA PRO A 214 -2.92 -12.85 -16.64
C PRO A 214 -4.02 -13.26 -15.64
N GLU A 215 -4.16 -14.56 -15.39
CA GLU A 215 -5.09 -15.23 -14.47
C GLU A 215 -4.47 -16.53 -13.94
N THR A 216 -5.07 -17.15 -12.92
CA THR A 216 -4.60 -18.42 -12.34
C THR A 216 -5.34 -19.66 -12.89
N ALA A 217 -6.53 -19.47 -13.46
CA ALA A 217 -7.40 -20.51 -14.04
C ALA A 217 -6.68 -21.48 -15.01
N GLN A 218 -5.84 -20.96 -15.92
CA GLN A 218 -5.16 -21.78 -16.94
C GLN A 218 -4.32 -22.92 -16.35
N ALA A 219 -3.69 -22.71 -15.19
CA ALA A 219 -2.91 -23.76 -14.52
C ALA A 219 -3.79 -24.91 -14.02
N GLN A 220 -5.03 -24.60 -13.64
CA GLN A 220 -6.02 -25.58 -13.17
C GLN A 220 -6.54 -26.39 -14.36
N PHE A 221 -6.90 -25.74 -15.48
CA PHE A 221 -7.38 -26.42 -16.70
C PHE A 221 -6.37 -27.40 -17.28
N VAL A 222 -5.09 -27.01 -17.39
CA VAL A 222 -4.04 -27.91 -17.93
C VAL A 222 -3.73 -29.09 -17.00
N ASN A 223 -4.16 -29.03 -15.73
CA ASN A 223 -4.04 -30.10 -14.75
C ASN A 223 -5.37 -30.83 -14.48
N PHE A 224 -6.42 -30.54 -15.24
CA PHE A 224 -7.76 -31.13 -15.05
C PHE A 224 -7.72 -32.66 -14.88
N GLN A 225 -7.03 -33.39 -15.76
CA GLN A 225 -6.98 -34.86 -15.66
C GLN A 225 -6.34 -35.35 -14.35
N ARG A 226 -5.30 -34.68 -13.85
CA ARG A 226 -4.68 -35.04 -12.56
C ARG A 226 -5.61 -34.74 -11.39
N LEU A 227 -6.32 -33.62 -11.44
CA LEU A 227 -7.30 -33.22 -10.42
C LEU A 227 -8.50 -34.19 -10.42
N TYR A 228 -8.99 -34.55 -11.60
CA TYR A 228 -10.06 -35.51 -11.78
C TYR A 228 -9.67 -36.91 -11.27
N GLU A 229 -8.46 -37.37 -11.58
CA GLU A 229 -7.90 -38.61 -11.03
C GLU A 229 -7.75 -38.55 -9.50
N PHE A 230 -7.24 -37.43 -8.96
CA PHE A 230 -7.11 -37.21 -7.52
C PHE A 230 -8.47 -37.26 -6.81
N ASN A 231 -9.53 -36.74 -7.45
CA ASN A 231 -10.90 -36.86 -6.97
C ASN A 231 -11.55 -38.23 -7.26
N ASN A 232 -10.76 -39.27 -7.53
CA ASN A 232 -11.22 -40.62 -7.84
C ASN A 232 -12.22 -40.66 -9.01
N LYS A 233 -12.05 -39.78 -10.00
CA LYS A 233 -12.90 -39.66 -11.18
C LYS A 233 -14.37 -39.32 -10.89
N LYS A 234 -14.65 -38.70 -9.75
CA LYS A 234 -15.99 -38.27 -9.36
C LYS A 234 -16.27 -36.82 -9.79
N MET A 235 -17.53 -36.56 -10.13
CA MET A 235 -18.07 -35.25 -10.48
C MET A 235 -19.32 -34.95 -9.63
N PRO A 236 -19.62 -33.69 -9.32
CA PRO A 236 -18.78 -32.52 -9.56
C PRO A 236 -17.56 -32.48 -8.62
N PHE A 237 -16.58 -31.63 -8.93
CA PHE A 237 -15.49 -31.30 -8.02
C PHE A 237 -14.98 -29.89 -8.32
N ALA A 238 -14.31 -29.27 -7.36
CA ALA A 238 -13.69 -27.97 -7.55
C ALA A 238 -12.18 -28.03 -7.31
N SER A 239 -11.42 -27.31 -8.13
CA SER A 239 -10.05 -26.91 -7.80
C SER A 239 -10.02 -25.44 -7.40
N ALA A 240 -8.99 -25.08 -6.65
CA ALA A 240 -8.78 -23.70 -6.22
C ALA A 240 -7.32 -23.32 -6.35
N MET A 241 -7.06 -22.04 -6.61
CA MET A 241 -5.70 -21.52 -6.62
C MET A 241 -5.66 -20.10 -6.05
N VAL A 242 -4.69 -19.83 -5.18
CA VAL A 242 -4.37 -18.47 -4.70
C VAL A 242 -2.98 -18.10 -5.16
N GLY A 243 -2.85 -17.05 -5.98
CA GLY A 243 -1.55 -16.70 -6.54
C GLY A 243 -1.50 -15.32 -7.16
N LYS A 244 -0.31 -14.93 -7.64
CA LYS A 244 -0.12 -13.69 -8.38
C LYS A 244 -0.57 -13.84 -9.83
N SER A 245 -1.16 -12.77 -10.35
CA SER A 245 -1.50 -12.56 -11.76
C SER A 245 -1.02 -11.18 -12.19
N PHE A 246 -0.76 -11.04 -13.48
CA PHE A 246 -0.09 -9.87 -14.04
C PHE A 246 -0.83 -9.33 -15.25
N ARG A 247 -1.13 -8.03 -15.24
CA ARG A 247 -1.75 -7.32 -16.35
C ARG A 247 -0.98 -6.03 -16.60
N ASN A 248 -0.39 -5.86 -17.77
CA ASN A 248 0.42 -4.71 -18.13
C ASN A 248 -0.47 -3.49 -18.43
N GLU A 249 -1.22 -3.02 -17.43
CA GLU A 249 -2.16 -1.93 -17.62
C GLU A 249 -1.49 -0.68 -18.19
N ILE A 250 -2.15 -0.10 -19.20
CA ILE A 250 -1.69 1.08 -19.94
C ILE A 250 -1.51 2.27 -19.00
N SER A 251 -2.53 2.59 -18.21
CA SER A 251 -2.52 3.71 -17.26
C SER A 251 -3.16 3.29 -15.92
N PRO A 252 -2.43 2.57 -15.05
CA PRO A 252 -2.97 2.16 -13.75
C PRO A 252 -3.23 3.39 -12.86
N ARG A 253 -4.50 3.55 -12.44
CA ARG A 253 -5.00 4.63 -11.59
C ARG A 253 -5.82 4.02 -10.43
N ALA A 254 -6.16 4.81 -9.42
CA ALA A 254 -7.00 4.40 -8.28
C ALA A 254 -6.39 3.35 -7.33
N GLY A 255 -5.11 3.49 -6.99
CA GLY A 255 -4.51 2.70 -5.91
C GLY A 255 -4.47 1.20 -6.22
N LEU A 256 -4.99 0.39 -5.29
CA LEU A 256 -5.04 -1.08 -5.42
C LEU A 256 -6.14 -1.58 -6.37
N LEU A 257 -7.00 -0.71 -6.89
CA LEU A 257 -8.14 -1.11 -7.72
C LEU A 257 -7.73 -1.51 -9.15
N ARG A 258 -6.69 -0.86 -9.69
CA ARG A 258 -6.14 -1.14 -11.02
C ARG A 258 -4.62 -1.17 -10.97
N VAL A 259 -4.08 -2.38 -10.88
CA VAL A 259 -2.64 -2.65 -10.65
C VAL A 259 -2.10 -3.63 -11.68
N ARG A 260 -0.77 -3.66 -11.83
CA ARG A 260 -0.08 -4.52 -12.79
C ARG A 260 0.28 -5.89 -12.27
N GLU A 261 0.43 -5.99 -10.96
CA GLU A 261 0.64 -7.24 -10.23
C GLU A 261 -0.37 -7.28 -9.08
N PHE A 262 -1.14 -8.37 -8.99
CA PHE A 262 -2.12 -8.55 -7.92
C PHE A 262 -2.27 -10.01 -7.55
N THR A 263 -2.75 -10.24 -6.34
CA THR A 263 -3.12 -11.58 -5.89
C THR A 263 -4.57 -11.84 -6.26
N MET A 264 -4.81 -13.00 -6.87
CA MET A 264 -6.14 -13.53 -7.13
C MET A 264 -6.34 -14.81 -6.32
N ALA A 265 -7.59 -15.10 -5.99
CA ALA A 265 -8.00 -16.44 -5.58
C ALA A 265 -9.09 -16.87 -6.55
N GLU A 266 -8.91 -17.99 -7.25
CA GLU A 266 -9.85 -18.47 -8.26
C GLU A 266 -10.24 -19.92 -7.96
N ILE A 267 -11.49 -20.24 -8.26
CA ILE A 267 -12.07 -21.58 -8.09
C ILE A 267 -12.55 -22.02 -9.46
N GLU A 268 -12.17 -23.22 -9.89
CA GLU A 268 -12.77 -23.88 -11.06
C GLU A 268 -13.67 -25.00 -10.57
N HIS A 269 -14.98 -24.79 -10.57
CA HIS A 269 -15.95 -25.83 -10.21
C HIS A 269 -16.41 -26.58 -11.46
N TYR A 270 -15.91 -27.80 -11.63
CA TYR A 270 -16.23 -28.68 -12.75
C TYR A 270 -17.53 -29.44 -12.49
N VAL A 271 -18.50 -29.31 -13.40
CA VAL A 271 -19.84 -29.88 -13.28
C VAL A 271 -20.30 -30.53 -14.58
N ASP A 272 -21.19 -31.52 -14.51
CA ASP A 272 -21.84 -32.08 -15.71
C ASP A 272 -22.70 -30.99 -16.38
N PRO A 273 -22.53 -30.74 -17.69
CA PRO A 273 -23.37 -29.80 -18.44
C PRO A 273 -24.88 -30.02 -18.30
N LEU A 274 -25.31 -31.27 -18.06
CA LEU A 274 -26.73 -31.64 -17.91
C LEU A 274 -27.22 -31.64 -16.45
N LYS A 275 -26.32 -31.59 -15.45
CA LYS A 275 -26.65 -31.66 -14.02
C LYS A 275 -25.96 -30.51 -13.26
N LYS A 276 -26.50 -29.30 -13.41
CA LYS A 276 -25.99 -28.07 -12.76
C LYS A 276 -26.70 -27.74 -11.43
N ASP A 277 -27.30 -28.73 -10.79
CA ASP A 277 -27.76 -28.66 -9.41
C ASP A 277 -26.57 -28.70 -8.43
N HIS A 278 -26.73 -28.10 -7.24
CA HIS A 278 -25.69 -28.11 -6.21
C HIS A 278 -26.22 -28.73 -4.93
N PRO A 279 -25.55 -29.73 -4.34
CA PRO A 279 -26.08 -30.49 -3.21
C PRO A 279 -26.33 -29.63 -1.97
N LYS A 280 -25.54 -28.56 -1.78
CA LYS A 280 -25.67 -27.61 -0.67
C LYS A 280 -26.47 -26.34 -1.03
N TYR A 281 -27.15 -26.31 -2.18
CA TYR A 281 -27.92 -25.13 -2.62
C TYR A 281 -28.95 -24.66 -1.57
N GLU A 282 -29.58 -25.62 -0.90
CA GLU A 282 -30.59 -25.39 0.14
C GLU A 282 -30.07 -24.51 1.30
N GLU A 283 -28.76 -24.54 1.59
CA GLU A 283 -28.15 -23.75 2.65
C GLU A 283 -28.12 -22.24 2.35
N VAL A 284 -28.17 -21.86 1.07
CA VAL A 284 -28.05 -20.46 0.64
C VAL A 284 -29.32 -19.90 -0.01
N LYS A 285 -30.29 -20.75 -0.38
CA LYS A 285 -31.41 -20.31 -1.22
C LYS A 285 -32.22 -19.14 -0.62
N GLU A 286 -32.30 -19.07 0.71
CA GLU A 286 -33.07 -18.03 1.43
C GLU A 286 -32.29 -16.71 1.59
N ILE A 287 -30.99 -16.70 1.24
CA ILE A 287 -30.16 -15.50 1.33
C ILE A 287 -30.66 -14.49 0.29
N HIS A 288 -30.89 -13.25 0.75
CA HIS A 288 -31.32 -12.15 -0.10
C HIS A 288 -30.11 -11.37 -0.61
N LEU A 289 -30.03 -11.16 -1.91
CA LEU A 289 -28.97 -10.40 -2.57
C LEU A 289 -29.56 -9.20 -3.31
N ASN A 290 -28.76 -8.13 -3.41
CA ASN A 290 -29.07 -6.98 -4.26
C ASN A 290 -28.59 -7.28 -5.69
N PHE A 291 -29.48 -7.77 -6.55
CA PHE A 291 -29.15 -8.08 -7.94
C PHE A 291 -29.32 -6.84 -8.83
N LEU A 292 -28.46 -6.72 -9.84
CA LEU A 292 -28.62 -5.82 -10.98
C LEU A 292 -28.62 -6.69 -12.26
N PRO A 293 -29.79 -7.19 -12.68
CA PRO A 293 -29.93 -8.04 -13.86
C PRO A 293 -29.56 -7.31 -15.16
N ALA A 294 -29.22 -8.07 -16.21
CA ALA A 294 -28.88 -7.51 -17.52
C ALA A 294 -30.05 -6.69 -18.10
N GLU A 295 -31.29 -7.19 -18.02
CA GLU A 295 -32.49 -6.50 -18.53
C GLU A 295 -32.71 -5.11 -17.89
N VAL A 296 -32.35 -4.96 -16.61
CA VAL A 296 -32.46 -3.67 -15.90
C VAL A 296 -31.41 -2.68 -16.44
N GLN A 297 -30.19 -3.15 -16.69
CA GLN A 297 -29.12 -2.35 -17.27
C GLN A 297 -29.45 -1.93 -18.70
N GLU A 298 -29.99 -2.84 -19.51
CA GLU A 298 -30.43 -2.58 -20.89
C GLU A 298 -31.57 -1.54 -20.95
N SER A 299 -32.38 -1.43 -19.89
CA SER A 299 -33.38 -0.36 -19.75
C SER A 299 -32.80 1.02 -19.37
N GLY A 300 -31.49 1.12 -19.16
CA GLY A 300 -30.79 2.33 -18.72
C GLY A 300 -30.88 2.58 -17.21
N SER A 301 -31.32 1.59 -16.42
CA SER A 301 -31.46 1.70 -14.96
C SER A 301 -30.31 0.98 -14.24
N SER A 302 -29.86 1.56 -13.13
CA SER A 302 -28.88 0.94 -12.22
C SER A 302 -29.51 0.54 -10.87
N THR A 303 -30.83 0.52 -10.81
CA THR A 303 -31.59 0.20 -9.59
C THR A 303 -31.52 -1.30 -9.32
N THR A 304 -31.01 -1.67 -8.15
CA THR A 304 -30.93 -3.07 -7.74
C THR A 304 -32.29 -3.63 -7.34
N VAL A 305 -32.53 -4.90 -7.64
CA VAL A 305 -33.68 -5.67 -7.18
C VAL A 305 -33.22 -6.61 -6.08
N SER A 306 -33.75 -6.44 -4.87
CA SER A 306 -33.52 -7.36 -3.76
C SER A 306 -34.44 -8.57 -3.87
N MET A 307 -33.87 -9.77 -3.94
CA MET A 307 -34.62 -11.03 -3.91
C MET A 307 -33.76 -12.15 -3.33
N SER A 308 -34.40 -13.25 -2.92
CA SER A 308 -33.69 -14.45 -2.51
C SER A 308 -33.00 -15.14 -3.69
N ILE A 309 -31.93 -15.88 -3.42
CA ILE A 309 -31.26 -16.72 -4.42
C ILE A 309 -32.23 -17.78 -4.98
N GLY A 310 -33.12 -18.31 -4.13
CA GLY A 310 -34.22 -19.21 -4.50
C GLY A 310 -35.10 -18.64 -5.61
N GLU A 311 -35.65 -17.45 -5.36
CA GLU A 311 -36.50 -16.75 -6.33
C GLU A 311 -35.74 -16.40 -7.62
N ALA A 312 -34.48 -15.99 -7.52
CA ALA A 312 -33.66 -15.64 -8.68
C ALA A 312 -33.42 -16.84 -9.61
N VAL A 313 -33.18 -18.03 -9.03
CA VAL A 313 -33.00 -19.27 -9.80
C VAL A 313 -34.31 -19.80 -10.36
N GLU A 314 -35.41 -19.73 -9.59
CA GLU A 314 -36.75 -20.12 -10.05
C GLU A 314 -37.21 -19.27 -11.24
N LYS A 315 -36.97 -17.96 -11.18
CA LYS A 315 -37.29 -17.00 -12.26
C LYS A 315 -36.30 -17.02 -13.43
N LYS A 316 -35.27 -17.87 -13.38
CA LYS A 316 -34.19 -17.94 -14.39
C LYS A 316 -33.41 -16.65 -14.59
N ILE A 317 -33.41 -15.76 -13.59
CA ILE A 317 -32.52 -14.60 -13.55
C ILE A 317 -31.09 -15.10 -13.33
N VAL A 318 -30.91 -16.02 -12.37
CA VAL A 318 -29.68 -16.80 -12.20
C VAL A 318 -29.90 -18.16 -12.86
N ASN A 319 -29.02 -18.55 -13.77
CA ASN A 319 -29.29 -19.66 -14.70
C ASN A 319 -29.51 -21.03 -14.01
N ASN A 320 -28.71 -21.34 -12.97
CA ASN A 320 -28.72 -22.64 -12.30
C ASN A 320 -28.38 -22.55 -10.80
N GLN A 321 -28.62 -23.65 -10.07
CA GLN A 321 -28.39 -23.72 -8.61
C GLN A 321 -26.91 -23.66 -8.25
N THR A 322 -26.00 -24.19 -9.07
CA THR A 322 -24.56 -24.12 -8.80
C THR A 322 -24.06 -22.68 -8.81
N LEU A 323 -24.46 -21.90 -9.82
CA LEU A 323 -24.14 -20.48 -9.88
C LEU A 323 -24.76 -19.73 -8.68
N GLY A 324 -26.05 -19.97 -8.39
CA GLY A 324 -26.72 -19.40 -7.21
C GLY A 324 -26.03 -19.76 -5.89
N TYR A 325 -25.53 -21.00 -5.76
CA TYR A 325 -24.77 -21.45 -4.61
C TYR A 325 -23.52 -20.60 -4.38
N PHE A 326 -22.71 -20.43 -5.43
CA PHE A 326 -21.49 -19.61 -5.34
C PHE A 326 -21.79 -18.14 -5.08
N LEU A 327 -22.84 -17.56 -5.66
CA LEU A 327 -23.24 -16.18 -5.35
C LEU A 327 -23.56 -15.99 -3.86
N GLY A 328 -24.30 -16.93 -3.26
CA GLY A 328 -24.58 -16.94 -1.83
C GLY A 328 -23.31 -17.08 -0.98
N ARG A 329 -22.41 -17.99 -1.35
CA ARG A 329 -21.13 -18.17 -0.63
C ARG A 329 -20.22 -16.96 -0.76
N ILE A 330 -20.18 -16.29 -1.92
CA ILE A 330 -19.45 -15.03 -2.14
C ILE A 330 -19.99 -13.94 -1.22
N TYR A 331 -21.31 -13.74 -1.18
CA TYR A 331 -21.95 -12.78 -0.28
C TYR A 331 -21.58 -13.04 1.18
N LEU A 332 -21.75 -14.29 1.66
CA LEU A 332 -21.42 -14.66 3.03
C LEU A 332 -19.94 -14.41 3.37
N PHE A 333 -19.04 -14.68 2.43
CA PHE A 333 -17.61 -14.40 2.62
C PHE A 333 -17.35 -12.89 2.76
N LEU A 334 -17.88 -12.08 1.84
CA LEU A 334 -17.68 -10.62 1.84
C LEU A 334 -18.27 -9.98 3.11
N ALA A 335 -19.47 -10.39 3.52
CA ALA A 335 -20.09 -9.94 4.77
C ALA A 335 -19.23 -10.34 5.99
N LYS A 336 -18.76 -11.59 6.05
CA LYS A 336 -17.94 -12.12 7.15
C LYS A 336 -16.63 -11.37 7.35
N ILE A 337 -15.96 -10.96 6.27
CA ILE A 337 -14.72 -10.18 6.37
C ILE A 337 -14.94 -8.71 6.77
N GLY A 338 -16.20 -8.22 6.71
CA GLY A 338 -16.58 -6.88 7.12
C GLY A 338 -16.88 -5.91 5.98
N ILE A 339 -17.23 -6.40 4.79
CA ILE A 339 -17.78 -5.54 3.73
C ILE A 339 -19.21 -5.15 4.12
N ASP A 340 -19.47 -3.84 4.15
CA ASP A 340 -20.82 -3.28 4.28
C ASP A 340 -21.76 -3.80 3.17
N GLU A 341 -22.77 -4.57 3.57
CA GLU A 341 -23.76 -5.20 2.70
C GLU A 341 -24.63 -4.17 1.96
N THR A 342 -24.83 -2.98 2.51
CA THR A 342 -25.58 -1.90 1.82
C THR A 342 -24.80 -1.30 0.65
N ARG A 343 -23.50 -1.62 0.58
CA ARG A 343 -22.56 -1.20 -0.46
C ARG A 343 -22.09 -2.39 -1.29
N LEU A 344 -22.83 -3.50 -1.29
CA LEU A 344 -22.57 -4.70 -2.07
C LEU A 344 -23.76 -4.99 -3.00
N ARG A 345 -23.47 -5.27 -4.26
CA ARG A 345 -24.46 -5.74 -5.25
C ARG A 345 -23.86 -6.81 -6.16
N PHE A 346 -24.74 -7.55 -6.83
CA PHE A 346 -24.38 -8.55 -7.82
C PHE A 346 -24.90 -8.10 -9.19
N ARG A 347 -24.00 -7.71 -10.10
CA ARG A 347 -24.35 -7.21 -11.43
C ARG A 347 -24.17 -8.31 -12.46
N GLN A 348 -25.19 -8.57 -13.28
CA GLN A 348 -25.09 -9.52 -14.38
C GLN A 348 -24.39 -8.87 -15.57
N HIS A 349 -23.57 -9.62 -16.29
CA HIS A 349 -23.03 -9.15 -17.58
C HIS A 349 -24.15 -9.04 -18.61
N MET A 350 -24.11 -8.00 -19.42
CA MET A 350 -25.00 -7.85 -20.57
C MET A 350 -24.56 -8.75 -21.73
N SER A 351 -25.43 -8.95 -22.72
CA SER A 351 -25.15 -9.83 -23.87
C SER A 351 -23.91 -9.42 -24.68
N ASN A 352 -23.57 -8.14 -24.72
CA ASN A 352 -22.38 -7.59 -25.39
C ASN A 352 -21.10 -7.65 -24.54
N GLU A 353 -21.22 -7.73 -23.21
CA GLU A 353 -20.09 -7.88 -22.29
C GLU A 353 -19.70 -9.34 -22.05
N MET A 354 -20.69 -10.24 -22.16
CA MET A 354 -20.53 -11.65 -21.91
C MET A 354 -19.44 -12.23 -22.83
N ALA A 355 -18.44 -12.87 -22.23
CA ALA A 355 -17.44 -13.60 -23.00
C ALA A 355 -18.15 -14.61 -23.91
N HIS A 356 -17.75 -14.69 -25.18
CA HIS A 356 -18.35 -15.57 -26.20
C HIS A 356 -18.56 -17.06 -25.83
N TYR A 357 -17.98 -17.53 -24.72
CA TYR A 357 -18.12 -18.88 -24.18
C TYR A 357 -18.93 -18.97 -22.87
N ALA A 358 -19.21 -17.85 -22.22
CA ALA A 358 -19.96 -17.82 -20.98
C ALA A 358 -21.47 -17.94 -21.25
N THR A 359 -22.18 -18.68 -20.40
CA THR A 359 -23.65 -18.81 -20.49
C THR A 359 -24.40 -17.92 -19.50
N ASP A 360 -23.73 -17.47 -18.44
CA ASP A 360 -24.20 -16.50 -17.46
C ASP A 360 -22.98 -15.98 -16.69
N CYS A 361 -22.97 -14.72 -16.26
CA CYS A 361 -21.85 -14.14 -15.50
C CYS A 361 -22.35 -13.03 -14.58
N TRP A 362 -21.91 -13.08 -13.32
CA TRP A 362 -22.30 -12.16 -12.26
C TRP A 362 -21.09 -11.63 -11.52
N ASP A 363 -20.98 -10.32 -11.44
CA ASP A 363 -19.93 -9.63 -10.69
C ASP A 363 -20.45 -9.19 -9.32
N ALA A 364 -19.79 -9.61 -8.25
CA ALA A 364 -19.94 -8.98 -6.94
C ALA A 364 -19.19 -7.64 -6.94
N GLU A 365 -19.94 -6.56 -7.00
CA GLU A 365 -19.42 -5.20 -7.02
C GLU A 365 -19.53 -4.57 -5.63
N ILE A 366 -18.44 -3.94 -5.19
CA ILE A 366 -18.39 -3.23 -3.92
C ILE A 366 -18.28 -1.74 -4.21
N LYS A 367 -19.22 -0.96 -3.67
CA LYS A 367 -19.24 0.50 -3.84
C LYS A 367 -18.14 1.12 -2.99
N SER A 368 -17.15 1.75 -3.59
CA SER A 368 -16.09 2.54 -2.95
C SER A 368 -16.24 4.04 -3.25
N SER A 369 -15.31 4.85 -2.77
CA SER A 369 -15.15 6.27 -3.15
C SER A 369 -14.80 6.48 -4.62
N TYR A 370 -14.48 5.41 -5.35
CA TYR A 370 -14.30 5.38 -6.81
C TYR A 370 -15.55 4.90 -7.57
N GLY A 371 -16.67 4.66 -6.88
CA GLY A 371 -17.88 4.09 -7.47
C GLY A 371 -17.97 2.57 -7.26
N TRP A 372 -18.83 1.91 -8.03
CA TRP A 372 -18.98 0.46 -8.00
C TRP A 372 -17.78 -0.20 -8.67
N VAL A 373 -17.13 -1.13 -7.97
CA VAL A 373 -15.96 -1.84 -8.49
C VAL A 373 -16.17 -3.33 -8.36
N GLU A 374 -16.03 -4.04 -9.48
CA GLU A 374 -16.01 -5.50 -9.55
C GLU A 374 -14.88 -6.05 -8.69
N CYS A 375 -15.23 -6.83 -7.68
CA CYS A 375 -14.28 -7.42 -6.74
C CYS A 375 -14.24 -8.95 -6.83
N VAL A 376 -15.33 -9.57 -7.27
CA VAL A 376 -15.41 -11.01 -7.55
C VAL A 376 -16.23 -11.22 -8.81
N GLY A 377 -15.66 -11.82 -9.86
CA GLY A 377 -16.41 -12.32 -11.01
C GLY A 377 -16.90 -13.73 -10.72
N CYS A 378 -18.11 -14.08 -11.15
CA CYS A 378 -18.68 -15.42 -11.01
C CYS A 378 -19.28 -15.85 -12.36
N ALA A 379 -18.51 -16.58 -13.16
CA ALA A 379 -18.84 -16.90 -14.54
C ALA A 379 -19.19 -18.37 -14.74
N ASP A 380 -20.20 -18.66 -15.54
CA ASP A 380 -20.45 -20.00 -16.09
C ASP A 380 -19.77 -20.10 -17.46
N ARG A 381 -18.52 -20.55 -17.49
CA ARG A 381 -17.65 -20.55 -18.69
C ARG A 381 -17.92 -21.69 -19.67
N SER A 382 -18.99 -22.46 -19.42
CA SER A 382 -19.29 -23.70 -20.14
C SER A 382 -18.06 -24.62 -20.24
N ALA A 383 -17.83 -25.27 -21.38
CA ALA A 383 -16.76 -26.25 -21.58
C ALA A 383 -15.57 -25.69 -22.40
N TYR A 384 -15.51 -24.37 -22.59
CA TYR A 384 -14.60 -23.75 -23.56
C TYR A 384 -13.12 -24.07 -23.30
N ASP A 385 -12.63 -23.82 -22.10
CA ASP A 385 -11.21 -23.95 -21.77
C ASP A 385 -10.70 -25.38 -21.95
N LEU A 386 -11.42 -26.37 -21.38
CA LEU A 386 -11.08 -27.78 -21.53
C LEU A 386 -11.14 -28.23 -23.00
N THR A 387 -12.15 -27.76 -23.74
CA THR A 387 -12.30 -28.07 -25.17
C THR A 387 -11.16 -27.50 -26.00
N ALA A 388 -10.77 -26.24 -25.76
CA ALA A 388 -9.69 -25.57 -26.48
C ALA A 388 -8.35 -26.28 -26.26
N HIS A 389 -8.00 -26.57 -24.99
CA HIS A 389 -6.78 -27.30 -24.65
C HIS A 389 -6.78 -28.74 -25.17
N SER A 390 -7.90 -29.45 -25.08
CA SER A 390 -8.05 -30.80 -25.62
C SER A 390 -7.82 -30.83 -27.15
N ARG A 391 -8.46 -29.93 -27.89
CA ARG A 391 -8.27 -29.80 -29.35
C ARG A 391 -6.84 -29.46 -29.75
N ARG A 392 -6.18 -28.57 -29.01
CA ARG A 392 -4.79 -28.15 -29.32
C ARG A 392 -3.78 -29.25 -29.07
N THR A 393 -3.92 -29.97 -27.95
CA THR A 393 -2.92 -30.91 -27.44
C THR A 393 -3.16 -32.35 -27.86
N GLY A 394 -4.41 -32.70 -28.23
CA GLY A 394 -4.84 -34.07 -28.46
C GLY A 394 -5.01 -34.89 -27.17
N VAL A 395 -4.85 -34.26 -26.00
CA VAL A 395 -5.09 -34.90 -24.70
C VAL A 395 -6.57 -34.82 -24.36
N ASN A 396 -7.19 -35.96 -24.08
CA ASN A 396 -8.60 -35.98 -23.71
C ASN A 396 -8.80 -35.32 -22.33
N LEU A 397 -9.51 -34.19 -22.28
CA LEU A 397 -9.87 -33.46 -21.05
C LEU A 397 -11.37 -33.61 -20.73
N CYS A 398 -11.89 -34.83 -20.82
CA CYS A 398 -13.28 -35.17 -20.52
C CYS A 398 -13.41 -35.95 -19.21
N ALA A 399 -14.62 -35.92 -18.64
CA ALA A 399 -15.06 -36.75 -17.54
C ALA A 399 -15.91 -37.92 -18.06
N GLN A 400 -16.03 -38.94 -17.23
CA GLN A 400 -16.77 -40.16 -17.53
C GLN A 400 -17.82 -40.42 -16.45
N GLU A 401 -19.02 -40.79 -16.87
CA GLU A 401 -20.15 -41.19 -16.02
C GLU A 401 -20.58 -42.61 -16.41
N GLU A 402 -20.61 -43.52 -15.45
CA GLU A 402 -21.18 -44.85 -15.65
C GLU A 402 -22.71 -44.73 -15.84
N LEU A 403 -23.21 -45.34 -16.92
CA LEU A 403 -24.63 -45.39 -17.19
C LEU A 403 -25.28 -46.49 -16.36
N GLU A 404 -26.30 -46.14 -15.59
CA GLU A 404 -27.08 -47.13 -14.81
C GLU A 404 -27.58 -48.28 -15.68
N ILE A 405 -28.01 -47.95 -16.90
CA ILE A 405 -28.44 -48.91 -17.91
C ILE A 405 -27.54 -48.74 -19.14
N PRO A 406 -26.69 -49.74 -19.46
CA PRO A 406 -25.87 -49.70 -20.66
C PRO A 406 -26.73 -49.58 -21.92
N ILE A 407 -26.39 -48.64 -22.80
CA ILE A 407 -27.07 -48.47 -24.08
C ILE A 407 -26.51 -49.51 -25.04
N VAL A 408 -27.39 -50.39 -25.54
CA VAL A 408 -27.05 -51.37 -26.58
C VAL A 408 -27.66 -50.91 -27.89
N TYR A 409 -26.85 -50.79 -28.93
CA TYR A 409 -27.31 -50.38 -30.26
C TYR A 409 -26.49 -51.07 -31.35
N ASP A 410 -27.11 -51.29 -32.50
CA ASP A 410 -26.44 -51.79 -33.68
C ASP A 410 -26.01 -50.61 -34.56
N ALA A 411 -24.77 -50.64 -35.07
CA ALA A 411 -24.27 -49.63 -35.99
C ALA A 411 -23.42 -50.25 -37.11
N LEU A 412 -23.46 -49.64 -38.28
CA LEU A 412 -22.60 -49.97 -39.41
C LEU A 412 -21.19 -49.45 -39.16
N VAL A 413 -20.21 -50.33 -39.32
CA VAL A 413 -18.79 -50.09 -39.03
C VAL A 413 -17.96 -50.36 -40.27
N CYS A 414 -17.04 -49.45 -40.58
CA CYS A 414 -16.04 -49.62 -41.62
C CYS A 414 -14.91 -50.56 -41.17
N VAL A 415 -14.75 -51.69 -41.85
CA VAL A 415 -13.65 -52.65 -41.66
C VAL A 415 -12.66 -52.50 -42.82
N PHE A 416 -11.50 -51.93 -42.53
CA PHE A 416 -10.47 -51.64 -43.53
C PHE A 416 -9.45 -52.77 -43.68
N ASN A 417 -9.18 -53.18 -44.91
CA ASN A 417 -8.06 -54.06 -45.21
C ASN A 417 -6.74 -53.27 -45.19
N LYS A 418 -6.14 -53.11 -44.01
CA LYS A 418 -4.92 -52.30 -43.80
C LYS A 418 -3.76 -52.65 -44.74
N ARG A 419 -3.67 -53.90 -45.20
CA ARG A 419 -2.62 -54.36 -46.15
C ARG A 419 -2.78 -53.77 -47.54
N LEU A 420 -4.01 -53.51 -47.99
CA LEU A 420 -4.31 -52.97 -49.31
C LEU A 420 -4.63 -51.47 -49.27
N PHE A 421 -5.32 -51.03 -48.22
CA PHE A 421 -5.80 -49.65 -48.06
C PHE A 421 -4.65 -48.63 -47.93
N GLY A 422 -3.67 -48.92 -47.07
CA GLY A 422 -2.50 -48.06 -46.87
C GLY A 422 -1.68 -47.86 -48.15
N PRO A 423 -1.26 -48.93 -48.84
CA PRO A 423 -0.52 -48.82 -50.10
C PRO A 423 -1.28 -48.10 -51.22
N LYS A 424 -2.61 -48.27 -51.33
CA LYS A 424 -3.42 -47.60 -52.36
C LYS A 424 -3.47 -46.09 -52.17
N PHE A 425 -3.69 -45.61 -50.94
CA PHE A 425 -3.93 -44.20 -50.66
C PHE A 425 -2.75 -43.43 -50.06
N LYS A 426 -1.67 -44.13 -49.68
CA LYS A 426 -0.41 -43.56 -49.17
C LYS A 426 -0.65 -42.47 -48.11
N GLN A 427 -0.16 -41.25 -48.34
CA GLN A 427 -0.29 -40.11 -47.43
C GLN A 427 -1.74 -39.68 -47.14
N ASN A 428 -2.69 -40.05 -48.01
CA ASN A 428 -4.11 -39.73 -47.83
C ASN A 428 -4.89 -40.84 -47.11
N ALA A 429 -4.29 -42.02 -46.88
CA ALA A 429 -4.98 -43.17 -46.30
C ALA A 429 -5.64 -42.83 -44.96
N LYS A 430 -4.91 -42.15 -44.07
CA LYS A 430 -5.43 -41.76 -42.75
C LYS A 430 -6.61 -40.78 -42.85
N LYS A 431 -6.51 -39.77 -43.71
CA LYS A 431 -7.60 -38.79 -43.92
C LYS A 431 -8.86 -39.44 -44.49
N ILE A 432 -8.70 -40.35 -45.45
CA ILE A 432 -9.82 -41.07 -46.08
C ILE A 432 -10.46 -42.01 -45.05
N GLN A 433 -9.65 -42.70 -44.25
CA GLN A 433 -10.14 -43.58 -43.18
C GLN A 433 -10.97 -42.79 -42.16
N GLU A 434 -10.43 -41.68 -41.64
CA GLU A 434 -11.12 -40.81 -40.68
C GLU A 434 -12.41 -40.23 -41.28
N ALA A 435 -12.40 -39.84 -42.56
CA ALA A 435 -13.58 -39.32 -43.23
C ALA A 435 -14.68 -40.36 -43.41
N LEU A 436 -14.33 -41.61 -43.73
CA LEU A 436 -15.29 -42.73 -43.84
C LEU A 436 -15.88 -43.13 -42.49
N GLU A 437 -15.04 -43.21 -41.46
CA GLU A 437 -15.48 -43.52 -40.08
C GLU A 437 -16.36 -42.41 -39.50
N ALA A 438 -16.26 -41.17 -39.99
CA ALA A 438 -17.06 -40.03 -39.56
C ALA A 438 -18.41 -39.86 -40.31
N LEU A 439 -18.71 -40.72 -41.30
CA LEU A 439 -19.95 -40.60 -42.07
C LEU A 439 -21.20 -40.95 -41.25
N PRO A 440 -22.34 -40.25 -41.47
CA PRO A 440 -23.63 -40.65 -40.92
C PRO A 440 -24.01 -42.08 -41.32
N GLN A 441 -24.77 -42.77 -40.46
CA GLN A 441 -25.19 -44.16 -40.68
C GLN A 441 -25.99 -44.34 -41.98
N GLU A 442 -26.78 -43.33 -42.38
CA GLU A 442 -27.52 -43.33 -43.65
C GLU A 442 -26.57 -43.38 -44.86
N GLN A 443 -25.51 -42.57 -44.85
CA GLN A 443 -24.51 -42.54 -45.93
C GLN A 443 -23.65 -43.81 -45.93
N LEU A 444 -23.32 -44.37 -44.75
CA LEU A 444 -22.65 -45.66 -44.66
C LEU A 444 -23.52 -46.80 -45.21
N ALA A 445 -24.84 -46.74 -45.02
CA ALA A 445 -25.76 -47.72 -45.59
C ALA A 445 -25.83 -47.63 -47.12
N GLU A 446 -25.80 -46.42 -47.68
CA GLU A 446 -25.71 -46.19 -49.13
C GLU A 446 -24.40 -46.74 -49.70
N ILE A 447 -23.25 -46.38 -49.10
CA ILE A 447 -21.94 -46.90 -49.51
C ILE A 447 -21.90 -48.43 -49.41
N LYS A 448 -22.45 -49.01 -48.33
CA LYS A 448 -22.54 -50.46 -48.17
C LYS A 448 -23.33 -51.09 -49.31
N LYS A 449 -24.48 -50.51 -49.67
CA LYS A 449 -25.32 -51.01 -50.76
C LYS A 449 -24.60 -50.95 -52.11
N GLU A 450 -23.83 -49.89 -52.39
CA GLU A 450 -23.01 -49.79 -53.59
C GLU A 450 -21.86 -50.80 -53.61
N LEU A 451 -21.15 -50.97 -52.49
CA LEU A 451 -20.08 -51.96 -52.36
C LEU A 451 -20.61 -53.39 -52.53
N ASP A 452 -21.77 -53.71 -51.97
CA ASP A 452 -22.39 -55.04 -52.06
C ASP A 452 -22.92 -55.36 -53.47
N SER A 453 -23.40 -54.36 -54.20
CA SER A 453 -24.03 -54.55 -55.53
C SER A 453 -23.09 -54.38 -56.71
N ALA A 454 -22.20 -53.38 -56.66
CA ALA A 454 -21.29 -53.01 -57.76
C ALA A 454 -19.81 -53.34 -57.46
N GLY A 455 -19.48 -53.77 -56.23
CA GLY A 455 -18.11 -54.08 -55.80
C GLY A 455 -17.22 -52.84 -55.59
N LYS A 456 -17.73 -51.64 -55.88
CA LYS A 456 -17.05 -50.36 -55.76
C LYS A 456 -18.01 -49.19 -55.57
N CYS A 457 -17.54 -48.14 -54.92
CA CYS A 457 -18.26 -46.91 -54.60
C CYS A 457 -17.33 -45.71 -54.88
N SER A 458 -17.91 -44.59 -55.32
CA SER A 458 -17.21 -43.31 -55.43
C SER A 458 -17.68 -42.37 -54.32
N ALA A 459 -16.83 -42.13 -53.32
CA ALA A 459 -17.19 -41.34 -52.14
C ALA A 459 -16.55 -39.94 -52.20
N SER A 460 -17.36 -38.89 -52.06
CA SER A 460 -16.89 -37.50 -51.94
C SER A 460 -16.67 -37.15 -50.47
N LEU A 461 -15.46 -37.43 -49.97
CA LEU A 461 -15.10 -37.37 -48.55
C LEU A 461 -14.53 -36.00 -48.13
N GLY A 462 -15.05 -34.90 -48.68
CA GLY A 462 -14.49 -33.56 -48.47
C GLY A 462 -13.10 -33.36 -49.08
N LEU A 463 -12.71 -34.23 -50.02
CA LEU A 463 -11.50 -34.11 -50.83
C LEU A 463 -11.82 -33.40 -52.16
N PRO A 464 -10.82 -32.78 -52.83
CA PRO A 464 -11.03 -32.07 -54.10
C PRO A 464 -11.58 -32.97 -55.21
N GLU A 465 -11.30 -34.28 -55.13
CA GLU A 465 -11.75 -35.28 -56.11
C GLU A 465 -12.40 -36.47 -55.38
N PRO A 466 -13.48 -37.06 -55.94
CA PRO A 466 -14.09 -38.28 -55.41
C PRO A 466 -13.10 -39.45 -55.41
N VAL A 467 -13.14 -40.27 -54.35
CA VAL A 467 -12.22 -41.41 -54.19
C VAL A 467 -12.95 -42.71 -54.48
N GLU A 468 -12.37 -43.54 -55.36
CA GLU A 468 -12.90 -44.88 -55.65
C GLU A 468 -12.48 -45.89 -54.56
N ILE A 469 -13.47 -46.41 -53.86
CA ILE A 469 -13.34 -47.42 -52.81
C ILE A 469 -13.92 -48.73 -53.33
N THR A 470 -13.18 -49.82 -53.17
CA THR A 470 -13.56 -51.15 -53.65
C THR A 470 -13.76 -52.09 -52.46
N SER A 471 -14.56 -53.14 -52.64
CA SER A 471 -14.94 -54.10 -51.58
C SER A 471 -13.76 -54.87 -50.96
N ASP A 472 -12.63 -54.98 -51.66
CA ASP A 472 -11.37 -55.57 -51.14
C ASP A 472 -10.62 -54.64 -50.17
N LEU A 473 -10.94 -53.34 -50.17
CA LEU A 473 -10.33 -52.30 -49.34
C LEU A 473 -11.16 -52.00 -48.09
N LEU A 474 -12.48 -52.00 -48.22
CA LEU A 474 -13.44 -51.64 -47.19
C LEU A 474 -14.64 -52.60 -47.23
N THR A 475 -14.95 -53.17 -46.08
CA THR A 475 -16.20 -53.89 -45.84
C THR A 475 -17.00 -53.10 -44.79
N ILE A 476 -18.32 -52.98 -44.96
CA ILE A 476 -19.17 -52.30 -43.97
C ILE A 476 -20.08 -53.35 -43.33
N GLU A 477 -19.94 -53.53 -42.02
CA GLU A 477 -20.63 -54.59 -41.27
C GLU A 477 -21.47 -54.00 -40.16
N MET A 478 -22.63 -54.62 -39.89
CA MET A 478 -23.44 -54.28 -38.71
C MET A 478 -22.79 -54.91 -37.49
N GLN A 479 -22.44 -54.09 -36.49
CA GLN A 479 -21.88 -54.56 -35.23
C GLN A 479 -22.73 -54.08 -34.05
N ASN A 480 -22.85 -54.94 -33.04
CA ASN A 480 -23.54 -54.62 -31.80
C ASN A 480 -22.58 -53.90 -30.84
N PHE A 481 -22.96 -52.71 -30.40
CA PHE A 481 -22.19 -51.92 -29.45
C PHE A 481 -22.90 -51.86 -28.10
N LYS A 482 -22.12 -52.02 -27.03
CA LYS A 482 -22.55 -51.77 -25.66
C LYS A 482 -21.81 -50.57 -25.10
N LYS A 483 -22.52 -49.46 -24.90
CA LYS A 483 -22.00 -48.24 -24.26
C LYS A 483 -22.43 -48.22 -22.80
N SER A 484 -21.50 -48.52 -21.90
CA SER A 484 -21.72 -48.48 -20.44
C SER A 484 -21.29 -47.17 -19.79
N VAL A 485 -20.65 -46.28 -20.53
CA VAL A 485 -20.11 -45.01 -20.02
C VAL A 485 -20.49 -43.87 -20.96
N ARG A 486 -20.94 -42.75 -20.39
CA ARG A 486 -21.07 -41.46 -21.07
C ARG A 486 -19.83 -40.65 -20.80
N GLU A 487 -19.16 -40.23 -21.87
CA GLU A 487 -18.07 -39.26 -21.80
C GLU A 487 -18.61 -37.87 -22.16
N TYR A 488 -18.18 -36.85 -21.42
CA TYR A 488 -18.55 -35.46 -21.67
C TYR A 488 -17.45 -34.50 -21.21
N THR A 489 -17.39 -33.31 -21.81
CA THR A 489 -16.53 -32.23 -21.32
C THR A 489 -17.26 -31.48 -20.20
N PRO A 490 -16.70 -31.40 -18.99
CA PRO A 490 -17.33 -30.64 -17.90
C PRO A 490 -17.55 -29.18 -18.26
N ASN A 491 -18.67 -28.63 -17.78
CA ASN A 491 -18.81 -27.19 -17.67
C ASN A 491 -18.07 -26.67 -16.43
N VAL A 492 -17.69 -25.40 -16.45
CA VAL A 492 -16.95 -24.76 -15.35
C VAL A 492 -17.69 -23.54 -14.83
N ILE A 493 -17.94 -23.51 -13.53
CA ILE A 493 -18.33 -22.29 -12.80
C ILE A 493 -17.08 -21.72 -12.14
N GLU A 494 -16.75 -20.47 -12.44
CA GLU A 494 -15.55 -19.79 -11.99
C GLU A 494 -15.87 -18.57 -11.11
N PRO A 495 -15.77 -18.73 -9.78
CA PRO A 495 -15.59 -17.61 -8.85
C PRO A 495 -14.14 -17.09 -8.84
N SER A 496 -13.91 -15.89 -9.38
CA SER A 496 -12.60 -15.23 -9.45
C SER A 496 -12.53 -13.99 -8.55
N PHE A 497 -11.69 -14.04 -7.51
CA PHE A 497 -11.61 -13.01 -6.45
C PHE A 497 -10.39 -12.11 -6.61
N GLY A 498 -10.62 -10.82 -6.86
CA GLY A 498 -9.58 -9.79 -6.87
C GLY A 498 -9.17 -9.37 -5.45
N ILE A 499 -8.26 -10.11 -4.81
CA ILE A 499 -7.89 -9.90 -3.39
C ILE A 499 -7.46 -8.45 -3.10
N GLY A 500 -6.74 -7.80 -4.00
CA GLY A 500 -6.34 -6.40 -3.86
C GLY A 500 -7.52 -5.43 -3.81
N ARG A 501 -8.54 -5.65 -4.65
CA ARG A 501 -9.76 -4.84 -4.71
C ARG A 501 -10.61 -5.03 -3.46
N ILE A 502 -10.85 -6.29 -3.06
CA ILE A 502 -11.56 -6.63 -1.83
C ILE A 502 -10.89 -5.99 -0.61
N LEU A 503 -9.55 -6.07 -0.54
CA LEU A 503 -8.77 -5.49 0.54
C LEU A 503 -8.91 -3.96 0.61
N TYR A 504 -8.85 -3.27 -0.54
CA TYR A 504 -9.07 -1.82 -0.58
C TYR A 504 -10.49 -1.45 -0.10
N SER A 505 -11.51 -2.14 -0.62
CA SER A 505 -12.90 -1.90 -0.22
C SER A 505 -13.13 -2.15 1.26
N LEU A 506 -12.54 -3.21 1.83
CA LEU A 506 -12.56 -3.47 3.27
C LEU A 506 -11.89 -2.34 4.07
N LEU A 507 -10.73 -1.85 3.63
CA LEU A 507 -10.05 -0.73 4.28
C LEU A 507 -10.95 0.50 4.30
N GLU A 508 -11.62 0.80 3.18
CA GLU A 508 -12.50 1.95 3.08
C GLU A 508 -13.76 1.80 3.95
N HIS A 509 -14.43 0.64 3.89
CA HIS A 509 -15.67 0.39 4.62
C HIS A 509 -15.45 0.33 6.14
N SER A 510 -14.26 -0.07 6.57
CA SER A 510 -13.89 -0.08 7.99
C SER A 510 -13.36 1.27 8.49
N TYR A 511 -13.04 2.22 7.61
CA TYR A 511 -12.43 3.47 8.01
C TYR A 511 -13.45 4.50 8.52
N TYR A 512 -13.19 5.07 9.70
CA TYR A 512 -13.93 6.22 10.20
C TYR A 512 -13.07 7.11 11.12
N THR A 513 -13.53 8.34 11.35
CA THR A 513 -12.96 9.24 12.36
C THR A 513 -13.83 9.25 13.61
N ARG A 514 -13.21 9.33 14.79
CA ARG A 514 -13.94 9.44 16.05
C ARG A 514 -14.85 10.69 16.08
N PRO A 515 -16.08 10.60 16.62
CA PRO A 515 -17.00 11.74 16.68
C PRO A 515 -16.48 12.92 17.53
N ASP A 516 -15.71 12.64 18.58
CA ASP A 516 -15.12 13.62 19.49
C ASP A 516 -13.87 14.30 18.92
N ASP A 517 -13.13 13.64 18.04
CA ASP A 517 -11.88 14.14 17.48
C ASP A 517 -11.63 13.58 16.08
N ALA A 518 -11.79 14.43 15.07
CA ALA A 518 -11.59 14.06 13.68
C ALA A 518 -10.14 13.72 13.30
N SER A 519 -9.17 14.01 14.17
CA SER A 519 -7.78 13.59 13.97
C SER A 519 -7.53 12.13 14.40
N ARG A 520 -8.47 11.53 15.14
CA ARG A 520 -8.39 10.13 15.57
C ARG A 520 -9.12 9.25 14.56
N THR A 521 -8.35 8.69 13.65
CA THR A 521 -8.84 7.72 12.66
C THR A 521 -8.81 6.30 13.21
N VAL A 522 -9.71 5.46 12.73
CA VAL A 522 -9.94 4.10 13.19
C VAL A 522 -10.24 3.21 12.00
N PHE A 523 -9.72 1.98 12.02
CA PHE A 523 -10.16 0.91 11.12
C PHE A 523 -10.97 -0.13 11.91
N ALA A 524 -12.27 -0.18 11.67
CA ALA A 524 -13.26 -1.05 12.28
C ALA A 524 -13.18 -2.53 11.79
N PHE A 525 -11.99 -3.11 11.69
CA PHE A 525 -11.85 -4.51 11.26
C PHE A 525 -12.54 -5.48 12.23
N ASN A 526 -13.23 -6.48 11.67
CA ASN A 526 -13.69 -7.63 12.45
C ASN A 526 -12.50 -8.32 13.16
N PRO A 527 -12.67 -8.85 14.38
CA PRO A 527 -11.58 -9.45 15.13
C PRO A 527 -10.82 -10.55 14.37
N GLN A 528 -11.53 -11.36 13.59
CA GLN A 528 -10.95 -12.45 12.79
C GLN A 528 -10.02 -11.96 11.68
N ILE A 529 -10.33 -10.82 11.04
CA ILE A 529 -9.51 -10.28 9.95
C ILE A 529 -8.40 -9.34 10.42
N SER A 530 -8.58 -8.68 11.58
CA SER A 530 -7.62 -7.69 12.10
C SER A 530 -6.17 -8.23 12.17
N PRO A 531 -5.14 -7.51 11.69
CA PRO A 531 -3.77 -8.02 11.64
C PRO A 531 -3.16 -8.31 13.02
N ILE A 532 -3.53 -7.48 13.99
CA ILE A 532 -3.10 -7.59 15.38
C ILE A 532 -4.36 -7.59 16.22
N LYS A 533 -4.54 -8.63 17.03
CA LYS A 533 -5.79 -8.91 17.74
C LYS A 533 -5.87 -8.15 19.07
N CYS A 534 -4.74 -7.98 19.74
CA CYS A 534 -4.72 -7.40 21.07
C CYS A 534 -3.51 -6.48 21.27
N LEU A 535 -3.76 -5.31 21.83
CA LEU A 535 -2.75 -4.40 22.34
C LEU A 535 -2.56 -4.66 23.84
N VAL A 536 -1.34 -4.87 24.30
CA VAL A 536 -1.02 -4.99 25.73
C VAL A 536 -0.14 -3.81 26.12
N LEU A 537 -0.59 -3.02 27.08
CA LEU A 537 0.12 -1.80 27.46
C LEU A 537 0.07 -1.58 28.97
N PRO A 538 1.12 -0.95 29.56
CA PRO A 538 1.11 -0.61 30.97
C PRO A 538 0.78 0.88 31.16
N LEU A 539 0.01 1.21 32.20
CA LEU A 539 -0.26 2.60 32.59
C LEU A 539 0.97 3.23 33.24
N LEU A 540 1.73 2.44 33.99
CA LEU A 540 2.94 2.83 34.71
C LEU A 540 4.15 2.02 34.27
N THR A 541 5.35 2.55 34.50
CA THR A 541 6.59 1.85 34.20
C THR A 541 7.18 1.24 35.47
N GLY A 542 7.82 0.07 35.34
CA GLY A 542 8.50 -0.60 36.43
C GLY A 542 8.59 -2.12 36.21
N PRO A 543 9.50 -2.81 36.94
CA PRO A 543 9.73 -4.24 36.73
C PRO A 543 8.49 -5.12 36.89
N ALA A 544 7.62 -4.79 37.87
CA ALA A 544 6.36 -5.52 38.11
C ALA A 544 5.40 -5.42 36.91
N PHE A 545 5.18 -4.21 36.37
CA PHE A 545 4.33 -4.00 35.20
C PHE A 545 4.91 -4.67 33.95
N SER A 546 6.24 -4.62 33.77
CA SER A 546 6.92 -5.32 32.67
C SER A 546 6.78 -6.84 32.77
N ALA A 547 6.80 -7.41 33.99
CA ALA A 547 6.59 -8.83 34.20
C ALA A 547 5.16 -9.25 33.80
N SER A 548 4.13 -8.53 34.27
CA SER A 548 2.74 -8.78 33.88
C SER A 548 2.52 -8.62 32.37
N LEU A 549 3.12 -7.59 31.77
CA LEU A 549 3.04 -7.34 30.34
C LEU A 549 3.62 -8.48 29.51
N ASN A 550 4.81 -8.97 29.89
CA ASN A 550 5.43 -10.11 29.24
C ASN A 550 4.63 -11.40 29.43
N HIS A 551 4.10 -11.63 30.63
CA HIS A 551 3.27 -12.79 30.93
C HIS A 551 2.02 -12.82 30.04
N ILE A 552 1.19 -11.76 30.08
CA ILE A 552 -0.05 -11.66 29.29
C ILE A 552 0.24 -11.80 27.79
N THR A 553 1.24 -11.09 27.29
CA THR A 553 1.61 -11.14 25.86
C THR A 553 2.06 -12.54 25.46
N LYS A 554 2.86 -13.23 26.29
CA LYS A 554 3.32 -14.59 26.03
C LYS A 554 2.15 -15.57 26.02
N THR A 555 1.22 -15.46 26.96
CA THR A 555 0.04 -16.33 27.04
C THR A 555 -0.85 -16.16 25.80
N LEU A 556 -1.16 -14.93 25.41
CA LEU A 556 -1.94 -14.66 24.19
C LEU A 556 -1.27 -15.23 22.94
N ARG A 557 0.04 -14.98 22.76
CA ARG A 557 0.78 -15.50 21.60
C ARG A 557 0.87 -17.02 21.58
N SER A 558 0.98 -17.66 22.75
CA SER A 558 0.98 -19.13 22.86
C SER A 558 -0.37 -19.73 22.48
N ALA A 559 -1.46 -18.97 22.63
CA ALA A 559 -2.80 -19.33 22.17
C ALA A 559 -3.07 -18.94 20.69
N GLY A 560 -2.05 -18.51 19.94
CA GLY A 560 -2.20 -18.10 18.54
C GLY A 560 -2.78 -16.69 18.35
N VAL A 561 -2.93 -15.90 19.42
CA VAL A 561 -3.46 -14.53 19.35
C VAL A 561 -2.33 -13.53 19.15
N ALA A 562 -2.32 -12.86 17.99
CA ALA A 562 -1.33 -11.85 17.67
C ALA A 562 -1.47 -10.63 18.61
N ALA A 563 -0.53 -10.50 19.56
CA ALA A 563 -0.50 -9.44 20.55
C ALA A 563 0.67 -8.46 20.34
N ARG A 564 0.39 -7.16 20.39
CA ARG A 564 1.36 -6.06 20.27
C ARG A 564 1.57 -5.40 21.64
N ILE A 565 2.81 -5.06 21.94
CA ILE A 565 3.17 -4.29 23.14
C ILE A 565 3.29 -2.81 22.79
N ASP A 566 2.80 -1.95 23.68
CA ASP A 566 3.02 -0.51 23.65
C ASP A 566 3.39 0.05 25.04
N ASP A 567 4.69 0.10 25.31
CA ASP A 567 5.28 0.55 26.57
C ASP A 567 5.85 1.98 26.50
N ALA A 568 5.44 2.77 25.50
CA ALA A 568 5.97 4.12 25.30
C ALA A 568 5.59 5.06 26.45
N SER A 569 6.51 5.22 27.41
CA SER A 569 6.33 6.01 28.64
C SER A 569 6.15 7.51 28.39
N SER A 570 6.55 8.00 27.23
CA SER A 570 6.42 9.41 26.83
C SER A 570 5.04 9.77 26.25
N ALA A 571 4.16 8.78 26.02
CA ALA A 571 2.84 9.00 25.42
C ALA A 571 1.73 8.66 26.43
N SER A 572 0.69 9.50 26.48
CA SER A 572 -0.49 9.19 27.27
C SER A 572 -1.15 7.89 26.77
N ILE A 573 -1.69 7.09 27.69
CA ILE A 573 -3.13 6.83 27.67
C ILE A 573 -3.82 6.73 26.29
N GLY A 574 -4.68 7.72 26.09
CA GLY A 574 -5.46 7.91 24.87
C GLY A 574 -4.62 8.04 23.60
N ARG A 575 -3.38 8.56 23.66
CA ARG A 575 -2.52 8.63 22.46
C ARG A 575 -2.03 7.26 22.02
N ARG A 576 -1.75 6.36 22.98
CA ARG A 576 -1.43 4.96 22.69
C ARG A 576 -2.65 4.21 22.16
N TYR A 577 -3.85 4.44 22.71
CA TYR A 577 -5.06 3.90 22.10
C TYR A 577 -5.29 4.42 20.69
N ALA A 578 -5.30 5.74 20.48
CA ALA A 578 -5.55 6.35 19.18
C ALA A 578 -4.62 5.81 18.09
N ARG A 579 -3.31 5.73 18.36
CA ARG A 579 -2.38 5.19 17.35
C ARG A 579 -2.58 3.69 17.10
N ASN A 580 -3.15 2.91 18.01
CA ASN A 580 -3.38 1.48 17.75
C ASN A 580 -4.78 1.24 17.16
N ASP A 581 -5.75 2.11 17.44
CA ASP A 581 -7.02 2.19 16.73
C ASP A 581 -6.79 2.49 15.23
N GLU A 582 -5.82 3.36 14.90
CA GLU A 582 -5.34 3.62 13.52
C GLU A 582 -4.76 2.37 12.80
N LEU A 583 -4.47 1.27 13.53
CA LEU A 583 -4.06 -0.01 12.96
C LEU A 583 -5.21 -1.04 12.91
N GLY A 584 -6.38 -0.65 13.42
CA GLY A 584 -7.54 -1.51 13.55
C GLY A 584 -7.41 -2.63 14.57
N ILE A 585 -6.61 -2.43 15.63
CA ILE A 585 -6.50 -3.41 16.72
C ILE A 585 -7.80 -3.40 17.54
N PRO A 586 -8.56 -4.53 17.61
CA PRO A 586 -9.90 -4.53 18.17
C PRO A 586 -9.91 -4.46 19.70
N PHE A 587 -8.87 -4.99 20.36
CA PHE A 587 -8.82 -5.06 21.82
C PHE A 587 -7.56 -4.46 22.41
N ALA A 588 -7.68 -3.84 23.58
CA ALA A 588 -6.54 -3.37 24.35
C ALA A 588 -6.64 -3.76 25.83
N ILE A 589 -5.64 -4.48 26.32
CA ILE A 589 -5.45 -4.82 27.73
C ILE A 589 -4.53 -3.77 28.38
N THR A 590 -5.07 -3.08 29.37
CA THR A 590 -4.33 -2.11 30.18
C THR A 590 -3.94 -2.70 31.52
N ILE A 591 -2.65 -2.64 31.80
CA ILE A 591 -2.02 -3.08 33.04
C ILE A 591 -1.81 -1.85 33.94
N ASP A 592 -2.38 -1.88 35.14
CA ASP A 592 -2.29 -0.80 36.12
C ASP A 592 -1.90 -1.34 37.51
N GLN A 593 -2.01 -0.50 38.55
CA GLN A 593 -1.66 -0.90 39.91
C GLN A 593 -2.48 -2.09 40.43
N LEU A 594 -3.74 -2.21 40.01
CA LEU A 594 -4.61 -3.33 40.39
C LEU A 594 -4.17 -4.63 39.72
N THR A 595 -3.45 -4.56 38.59
CA THR A 595 -2.84 -5.75 37.99
C THR A 595 -1.77 -6.33 38.90
N VAL A 596 -0.95 -5.48 39.52
CA VAL A 596 0.14 -5.93 40.39
C VAL A 596 -0.37 -6.33 41.77
N SER A 597 -1.39 -5.65 42.28
CA SER A 597 -1.91 -5.88 43.64
C SER A 597 -3.03 -6.92 43.71
N GLU A 598 -3.89 -7.01 42.70
CA GLU A 598 -5.13 -7.80 42.72
C GLU A 598 -5.29 -8.75 41.51
N ASN A 599 -4.30 -8.80 40.60
CA ASN A 599 -4.34 -9.57 39.36
C ASN A 599 -5.54 -9.22 38.44
N LEU A 600 -5.97 -7.97 38.46
CA LEU A 600 -7.03 -7.43 37.61
C LEU A 600 -6.46 -6.61 36.45
N VAL A 601 -7.04 -6.75 35.26
CA VAL A 601 -6.69 -5.93 34.08
C VAL A 601 -7.95 -5.36 33.44
N THR A 602 -7.78 -4.25 32.74
CA THR A 602 -8.86 -3.61 31.99
C THR A 602 -8.78 -4.00 30.54
N LEU A 603 -9.87 -4.55 29.98
CA LEU A 603 -10.02 -4.78 28.54
C LEU A 603 -10.87 -3.67 27.94
N ARG A 604 -10.34 -3.01 26.92
CA ARG A 604 -11.03 -2.02 26.09
C ARG A 604 -11.34 -2.61 24.72
N GLU A 605 -12.56 -2.42 24.24
CA GLU A 605 -12.95 -2.67 22.85
C GLU A 605 -12.81 -1.38 22.01
N ARG A 606 -12.34 -1.54 20.77
CA ARG A 606 -11.97 -0.44 19.87
C ARG A 606 -13.16 0.43 19.52
N ASP A 607 -14.21 -0.12 18.94
CA ASP A 607 -15.27 0.63 18.25
C ASP A 607 -16.12 1.43 19.23
N SER A 608 -16.64 0.78 20.27
CA SER A 608 -17.43 1.37 21.35
C SER A 608 -16.61 2.17 22.36
N CYS A 609 -15.29 1.91 22.44
CA CYS A 609 -14.39 2.39 23.51
C CYS A 609 -14.78 1.92 24.92
N GLN A 610 -15.77 1.03 25.06
CA GLN A 610 -16.20 0.50 26.35
C GLN A 610 -15.10 -0.36 26.97
N GLN A 611 -15.12 -0.42 28.30
CA GLN A 611 -14.10 -1.12 29.07
C GLN A 611 -14.75 -2.01 30.11
N ILE A 612 -14.19 -3.20 30.31
CA ILE A 612 -14.52 -4.09 31.42
C ILE A 612 -13.25 -4.36 32.24
N ARG A 613 -13.41 -4.75 33.51
CA ARG A 613 -12.30 -5.20 34.36
C ARG A 613 -12.61 -6.58 34.92
N ALA A 614 -11.65 -7.48 34.76
CA ALA A 614 -11.71 -8.80 35.36
C ALA A 614 -10.28 -9.33 35.60
N ASN A 615 -10.19 -10.54 36.15
CA ASN A 615 -8.92 -11.23 36.33
C ASN A 615 -8.19 -11.42 34.98
N VAL A 616 -6.86 -11.38 35.01
CA VAL A 616 -6.00 -11.57 33.84
C VAL A 616 -6.41 -12.79 33.00
N ASP A 617 -6.63 -13.95 33.61
CA ASP A 617 -6.93 -15.18 32.88
C ASP A 617 -8.32 -15.12 32.22
N THR A 618 -9.30 -14.54 32.90
CA THR A 618 -10.64 -14.29 32.35
C THR A 618 -10.56 -13.41 31.11
N ILE A 619 -9.80 -12.32 31.16
CA ILE A 619 -9.67 -11.38 30.04
C ILE A 619 -8.93 -12.01 28.86
N ILE A 620 -7.89 -12.81 29.13
CA ILE A 620 -7.17 -13.57 28.09
C ILE A 620 -8.15 -14.53 27.38
N ASN A 621 -8.96 -15.28 28.12
CA ASN A 621 -9.93 -16.20 27.55
C ASN A 621 -11.00 -15.49 26.72
N ILE A 622 -11.52 -14.36 27.22
CA ILE A 622 -12.47 -13.51 26.46
C ILE A 622 -11.87 -13.10 25.12
N VAL A 623 -10.63 -12.62 25.10
CA VAL A 623 -9.97 -12.21 23.85
C VAL A 623 -9.78 -13.40 22.91
N ILE A 624 -9.39 -14.58 23.42
CA ILE A 624 -9.25 -15.81 22.63
C ILE A 624 -10.58 -16.22 22.01
N ASP A 625 -11.67 -16.22 22.80
CA ASP A 625 -12.98 -16.65 22.34
C ASP A 625 -13.56 -15.73 21.28
N ILE A 626 -13.46 -14.41 21.45
CA ILE A 626 -13.91 -13.45 20.42
C ILE A 626 -13.07 -13.57 19.14
N VAL A 627 -11.74 -13.66 19.25
CA VAL A 627 -10.85 -13.80 18.09
C VAL A 627 -11.14 -15.09 17.30
N ASN A 628 -11.55 -16.14 17.99
CA ASN A 628 -11.96 -17.41 17.37
C ASN A 628 -13.43 -17.42 16.89
N GLY A 629 -14.18 -16.33 17.09
CA GLY A 629 -15.59 -16.23 16.70
C GLY A 629 -16.56 -17.03 17.56
N LYS A 630 -16.18 -17.36 18.81
CA LYS A 630 -17.02 -18.11 19.76
C LYS A 630 -17.96 -17.23 20.59
N SER A 631 -17.68 -15.94 20.68
CA SER A 631 -18.46 -14.96 21.43
C SER A 631 -18.36 -13.58 20.78
N SER A 632 -19.38 -12.74 20.94
CA SER A 632 -19.32 -11.33 20.52
C SER A 632 -18.94 -10.39 21.67
N TRP A 633 -18.67 -9.12 21.37
CA TRP A 633 -18.49 -8.11 22.42
C TRP A 633 -19.79 -7.87 23.20
N GLU A 634 -20.95 -7.92 22.54
CA GLU A 634 -22.25 -7.82 23.21
C GLU A 634 -22.46 -8.96 24.22
N ASP A 635 -22.00 -10.18 23.91
CA ASP A 635 -22.08 -11.31 24.86
C ASP A 635 -21.20 -11.11 26.09
N VAL A 636 -20.03 -10.48 25.90
CA VAL A 636 -19.15 -10.09 27.02
C VAL A 636 -19.83 -9.06 27.92
N LEU A 637 -20.50 -8.07 27.35
CA LEU A 637 -21.19 -7.04 28.14
C LEU A 637 -22.38 -7.59 28.93
N LYS A 638 -23.00 -8.70 28.50
CA LYS A 638 -24.06 -9.39 29.27
C LYS A 638 -23.51 -10.02 30.55
N SER A 639 -22.25 -10.44 30.55
CA SER A 639 -21.62 -11.17 31.66
C SER A 639 -20.68 -10.30 32.51
N HIS A 640 -20.19 -9.18 31.96
CA HIS A 640 -19.25 -8.28 32.63
C HIS A 640 -19.72 -6.83 32.52
N PRO A 641 -19.96 -6.13 33.64
CA PRO A 641 -20.44 -4.76 33.60
C PRO A 641 -19.36 -3.80 33.09
N THR A 642 -19.78 -2.82 32.29
CA THR A 642 -18.90 -1.75 31.80
C THR A 642 -18.41 -0.88 32.96
N LEU A 643 -17.12 -0.52 32.93
CA LEU A 643 -16.54 0.47 33.83
C LEU A 643 -17.11 1.86 33.53
N SER A 644 -17.81 2.46 34.50
CA SER A 644 -18.19 3.87 34.46
C SER A 644 -17.04 4.78 34.89
N SER A 645 -17.04 6.03 34.42
CA SER A 645 -16.07 7.07 34.80
C SER A 645 -16.02 7.32 36.32
N ASP A 646 -17.11 7.06 37.04
CA ASP A 646 -17.23 7.30 38.48
C ASP A 646 -16.42 6.31 39.34
N ASN A 647 -16.05 5.15 38.79
CA ASN A 647 -15.30 4.09 39.49
C ASN A 647 -13.76 4.20 39.34
N LEU A 648 -13.26 5.26 38.70
CA LEU A 648 -11.81 5.48 38.47
C LEU A 648 -11.12 6.35 39.53
N GLU A 649 -11.87 7.05 40.41
CA GLU A 649 -11.31 8.06 41.33
C GLU A 649 -11.10 7.61 42.79
N THR A 650 -11.62 6.45 43.22
CA THR A 650 -11.74 6.14 44.66
C THR A 650 -10.53 5.50 45.36
N HIS A 651 -9.41 5.21 44.70
CA HIS A 651 -8.32 4.44 45.33
C HIS A 651 -6.92 5.08 45.29
N SER A 652 -6.80 6.39 45.04
CA SER A 652 -5.50 7.09 45.15
C SER A 652 -5.16 7.61 46.56
N GLU A 653 -6.06 7.54 47.55
CA GLU A 653 -5.87 8.22 48.85
C GLU A 653 -5.49 7.36 50.07
N ASN A 654 -5.31 6.04 49.98
CA ASN A 654 -5.11 5.19 51.18
C ASN A 654 -3.81 4.37 51.22
N SER A 655 -2.66 5.00 50.94
CA SER A 655 -1.35 4.38 51.22
C SER A 655 -0.37 5.34 51.89
N SER A 656 -0.69 5.90 53.06
CA SER A 656 0.31 6.60 53.91
C SER A 656 -0.14 6.82 55.36
N LYS A 657 -0.43 5.77 56.16
CA LYS A 657 -0.35 5.88 57.65
C LYS A 657 -0.02 4.54 58.32
N LYS A 658 1.23 4.40 58.82
CA LYS A 658 1.65 4.01 60.19
C LYS A 658 2.97 3.22 60.22
N SER A 659 4.04 3.83 60.74
CA SER A 659 4.80 3.30 61.89
C SER A 659 5.61 4.43 62.54
N GLN A 660 5.75 4.37 63.86
CA GLN A 660 6.04 5.45 64.81
C GLN A 660 7.54 5.58 65.18
N ASN A 661 8.02 6.84 65.31
CA ASN A 661 8.84 7.49 66.38
C ASN A 661 10.11 6.83 67.02
N PRO A 662 10.96 7.56 67.80
CA PRO A 662 11.26 9.01 67.90
C PRO A 662 12.77 9.38 68.12
N GLN A 663 13.02 10.71 68.23
CA GLN A 663 14.11 11.43 68.95
C GLN A 663 15.29 12.10 68.20
N ASP A 664 15.14 13.43 68.12
CA ASP A 664 16.08 14.51 68.47
C ASP A 664 17.37 14.78 67.65
N THR A 665 17.35 15.86 66.86
CA THR A 665 17.91 17.17 67.30
C THR A 665 17.64 18.29 66.28
N LYS A 666 17.35 19.48 66.80
CA LYS A 666 16.93 20.70 66.10
C LYS A 666 18.03 21.30 65.21
N VAL A 667 17.68 21.71 63.98
CA VAL A 667 18.23 22.93 63.34
C VAL A 667 17.13 23.64 62.56
N ALA A 668 16.99 24.94 62.82
CA ALA A 668 16.01 25.83 62.23
C ALA A 668 16.20 26.04 60.71
N GLY A 669 15.10 26.16 59.96
CA GLY A 669 15.15 26.71 58.61
C GLY A 669 14.01 26.27 57.68
N THR A 670 13.17 27.24 57.32
CA THR A 670 12.31 27.30 56.11
C THR A 670 11.13 26.33 55.96
N LYS A 671 9.91 26.88 56.08
CA LYS A 671 8.66 26.30 55.58
C LYS A 671 8.73 26.09 54.05
N PRO A 672 8.31 24.94 53.50
CA PRO A 672 8.11 24.79 52.06
C PRO A 672 6.89 25.62 51.62
N GLY A 673 7.10 26.52 50.66
CA GLY A 673 6.09 27.46 50.17
C GLY A 673 5.00 26.79 49.33
N ASN A 674 3.75 27.21 49.58
CA ASN A 674 2.51 26.85 48.91
C ASN A 674 2.57 26.91 47.37
N PHE A 675 2.82 25.77 46.71
CA PHE A 675 2.69 25.64 45.26
C PHE A 675 1.23 25.44 44.80
N TYR A 676 0.29 25.19 45.72
CA TYR A 676 -1.09 24.78 45.42
C TYR A 676 -2.19 25.68 46.05
N LYS A 677 -1.95 26.98 46.25
CA LYS A 677 -3.06 27.90 46.58
C LYS A 677 -3.82 28.24 45.29
N ARG A 678 -5.12 27.94 45.21
CA ARG A 678 -6.01 28.32 44.08
C ARG A 678 -5.98 29.84 43.87
N TRP A 679 -6.07 30.29 42.63
CA TRP A 679 -6.09 31.72 42.26
C TRP A 679 -7.50 32.27 42.39
N THR A 680 -7.66 33.39 43.10
CA THR A 680 -8.94 34.14 43.10
C THR A 680 -9.05 35.00 41.86
N GLN A 681 -10.27 35.46 41.51
CA GLN A 681 -10.47 36.31 40.34
C GLN A 681 -9.82 37.69 40.52
N GLU A 682 -9.88 38.24 41.73
CA GLU A 682 -9.21 39.50 42.10
C GLU A 682 -7.67 39.40 41.97
N GLU A 683 -7.06 38.29 42.41
CA GLU A 683 -5.61 38.05 42.26
C GLU A 683 -5.19 38.00 40.78
N LYS A 684 -6.07 37.55 39.88
CA LYS A 684 -5.81 37.51 38.42
C LYS A 684 -5.94 38.89 37.79
N ASP A 685 -6.99 39.64 38.15
CA ASP A 685 -7.23 40.97 37.61
C ASP A 685 -6.11 41.94 38.05
N GLU A 686 -5.67 41.83 39.30
CA GLU A 686 -4.53 42.58 39.82
C GLU A 686 -3.21 42.15 39.15
N MET A 687 -3.00 40.85 38.90
CA MET A 687 -1.85 40.37 38.12
C MET A 687 -1.80 41.00 36.72
N VAL A 688 -2.94 41.08 36.03
CA VAL A 688 -3.04 41.69 34.69
C VAL A 688 -2.69 43.19 34.73
N GLN A 689 -3.14 43.93 35.75
CA GLN A 689 -2.78 45.34 35.91
C GLN A 689 -1.29 45.53 36.18
N LEU A 690 -0.69 44.69 37.02
CA LEU A 690 0.74 44.75 37.34
C LEU A 690 1.63 44.38 36.15
N VAL A 691 1.18 43.44 35.30
CA VAL A 691 1.85 43.12 34.02
C VAL A 691 1.71 44.28 33.04
N LYS A 692 0.53 44.90 32.91
CA LYS A 692 0.32 46.08 32.05
C LYS A 692 1.16 47.27 32.49
N ALA A 693 1.38 47.43 33.79
CA ALA A 693 2.28 48.43 34.36
C ALA A 693 3.78 48.09 34.20
N ARG A 694 4.13 46.99 33.51
CA ARG A 694 5.50 46.54 33.19
C ARG A 694 6.40 46.25 34.40
N LEU A 695 5.81 45.81 35.52
CA LEU A 695 6.60 45.34 36.66
C LEU A 695 7.28 44.01 36.33
N SER A 696 8.46 43.78 36.93
CA SER A 696 9.16 42.51 36.78
C SER A 696 8.41 41.38 37.48
N ILE A 697 8.59 40.15 37.02
CA ILE A 697 7.93 38.95 37.59
C ILE A 697 8.22 38.81 39.09
N GLY A 698 9.42 39.20 39.53
CA GLY A 698 9.79 39.20 40.95
C GLY A 698 8.99 40.22 41.77
N GLU A 699 8.69 41.39 41.20
CA GLU A 699 7.88 42.42 41.87
C GLU A 699 6.39 42.06 41.89
N ILE A 700 5.88 41.46 40.80
CA ILE A 700 4.50 40.93 40.73
C ILE A 700 4.30 39.83 41.77
N ALA A 701 5.26 38.89 41.84
CA ALA A 701 5.24 37.82 42.83
C ALA A 701 5.22 38.36 44.27
N LYS A 702 6.01 39.41 44.54
CA LYS A 702 6.06 40.06 45.85
C LYS A 702 4.76 40.79 46.21
N LYS A 703 4.13 41.46 45.24
CA LYS A 703 2.85 42.17 45.45
C LYS A 703 1.68 41.22 45.67
N LEU A 704 1.62 40.11 44.94
CA LEU A 704 0.53 39.13 45.05
C LEU A 704 0.77 38.06 46.12
N GLY A 705 1.89 38.11 46.85
CA GLY A 705 2.24 37.10 47.85
C GLY A 705 2.40 35.68 47.27
N ARG A 706 2.87 35.58 46.01
CA ARG A 706 3.06 34.32 45.27
C ARG A 706 4.54 34.11 44.93
N THR A 707 4.89 32.91 44.48
CA THR A 707 6.25 32.63 43.98
C THR A 707 6.38 33.09 42.52
N PRO A 708 7.57 33.53 42.07
CA PRO A 708 7.82 33.88 40.67
C PRO A 708 7.43 32.75 39.69
N GLN A 709 7.71 31.50 40.05
CA GLN A 709 7.28 30.33 39.27
C GLN A 709 5.75 30.20 39.18
N SER A 710 5.00 30.49 40.25
CA SER A 710 3.53 30.46 40.20
C SER A 710 2.97 31.58 39.32
N ILE A 711 3.57 32.77 39.33
CA ILE A 711 3.18 33.87 38.43
C ILE A 711 3.45 33.49 36.98
N ILE A 712 4.65 32.97 36.68
CA ILE A 712 5.03 32.50 35.33
C ILE A 712 4.04 31.45 34.85
N PHE A 713 3.81 30.41 35.65
CA PHE A 713 2.90 29.33 35.28
C PHE A 713 1.48 29.85 35.05
N LYS A 714 1.01 30.82 35.84
CA LYS A 714 -0.34 31.39 35.65
C LYS A 714 -0.46 32.27 34.41
N LEU A 715 0.54 33.10 34.12
CA LEU A 715 0.61 33.88 32.87
C LEU A 715 0.67 33.00 31.61
N TYR A 716 1.22 31.79 31.73
CA TYR A 716 1.24 30.80 30.66
C TYR A 716 -0.07 30.00 30.53
N THR A 717 -0.97 30.03 31.51
CA THR A 717 -2.16 29.15 31.55
C THR A 717 -3.50 29.87 31.51
N GLU A 718 -3.56 31.20 31.67
CA GLU A 718 -4.78 32.00 31.47
C GLU A 718 -4.62 33.01 30.31
N ASP A 719 -5.23 32.66 29.18
CA ASP A 719 -5.67 33.46 28.03
C ASP A 719 -5.07 34.88 27.85
N PHE A 720 -3.78 34.93 27.54
CA PHE A 720 -3.25 35.88 26.55
C PHE A 720 -2.88 35.17 25.22
N GLU A 721 -3.40 33.96 25.00
CA GLU A 721 -3.10 33.10 23.86
C GLU A 721 -4.16 33.08 22.75
N LYS A 722 -5.13 34.01 22.77
CA LYS A 722 -6.00 34.26 21.61
C LYS A 722 -5.49 35.31 20.61
N ALA A 723 -4.29 35.88 20.81
CA ALA A 723 -3.72 36.88 19.88
C ALA A 723 -2.34 36.54 19.25
N ALA A 724 -1.65 35.46 19.66
CA ALA A 724 -0.33 35.12 19.10
C ALA A 724 -0.35 33.78 18.35
N LYS A 725 -1.16 33.70 17.30
CA LYS A 725 -1.03 32.66 16.26
C LYS A 725 0.35 32.75 15.60
N ASN A 726 0.82 31.62 15.10
CA ASN A 726 1.82 31.51 14.04
C ASN A 726 1.44 32.39 12.83
N GLY A 727 1.72 33.69 12.90
CA GLY A 727 1.52 34.61 11.79
C GLY A 727 2.62 34.44 10.75
N GLN A 728 2.24 34.41 9.48
CA GLN A 728 3.17 34.64 8.36
C GLN A 728 3.95 35.95 8.61
N TRP A 729 5.22 35.99 8.21
CA TRP A 729 6.01 37.22 8.29
C TRP A 729 5.45 38.24 7.29
N SER A 730 5.15 39.44 7.75
CA SER A 730 4.74 40.53 6.86
C SER A 730 5.96 41.22 6.23
N LYS A 731 5.76 41.87 5.08
CA LYS A 731 6.82 42.64 4.41
C LYS A 731 7.39 43.76 5.30
N GLN A 732 6.56 44.33 6.17
CA GLN A 732 6.98 45.36 7.12
C GLN A 732 7.82 44.76 8.26
N GLU A 733 7.48 43.56 8.74
CA GLU A 733 8.28 42.83 9.72
C GLU A 733 9.64 42.41 9.15
N ASP A 734 9.69 41.97 7.89
CA ASP A 734 10.93 41.60 7.19
C ASP A 734 11.85 42.82 6.96
N LEU A 735 11.29 43.96 6.54
CA LEU A 735 12.05 45.21 6.40
C LEU A 735 12.61 45.69 7.75
N ARG A 736 11.77 45.65 8.80
CA ARG A 736 12.18 46.05 10.14
C ARG A 736 13.25 45.11 10.73
N LEU A 737 13.17 43.82 10.42
CA LEU A 737 14.17 42.82 10.78
C LEU A 737 15.53 43.11 10.14
N LEU A 738 15.55 43.47 8.86
CA LEU A 738 16.79 43.84 8.16
C LEU A 738 17.39 45.13 8.72
N GLU A 739 16.58 46.16 8.90
CA GLU A 739 17.01 47.45 9.48
C GLU A 739 17.61 47.29 10.89
N LEU A 740 16.91 46.61 11.80
CA LEU A 740 17.38 46.37 13.16
C LEU A 740 18.63 45.48 13.20
N SER A 741 18.79 44.57 12.25
CA SER A 741 19.97 43.71 12.15
C SER A 741 21.22 44.45 11.64
N GLU A 742 21.04 45.53 10.87
CA GLU A 742 22.12 46.39 10.39
C GLU A 742 22.52 47.42 11.45
N ALA A 743 21.55 47.96 12.18
CA ALA A 743 21.78 48.90 13.29
C ALA A 743 22.46 48.24 14.51
N VAL A 744 22.15 46.96 14.80
CA VAL A 744 22.71 46.23 15.95
C VAL A 744 23.76 45.23 15.45
N ASN A 745 24.99 45.72 15.23
CA ASN A 745 26.17 45.00 14.73
C ASN A 745 26.03 43.45 14.74
N LYS A 746 25.52 42.92 13.62
CA LYS A 746 25.10 41.55 13.21
C LYS A 746 25.46 40.39 14.15
N LYS A 747 24.93 40.43 15.38
CA LYS A 747 25.37 39.72 16.60
C LYS A 747 24.28 39.25 17.56
N ASN A 748 23.37 40.19 17.83
CA ASN A 748 22.58 40.23 19.05
C ASN A 748 21.08 40.09 18.77
N TRP A 749 20.66 38.83 18.52
CA TRP A 749 19.27 38.49 18.20
C TRP A 749 18.27 38.76 19.34
N GLY A 750 18.75 38.92 20.58
CA GLY A 750 17.91 39.33 21.70
C GLY A 750 17.47 40.79 21.57
N ALA A 751 18.41 41.68 21.21
CA ALA A 751 18.09 43.08 20.94
C ALA A 751 17.21 43.25 19.68
N VAL A 752 17.50 42.46 18.63
CA VAL A 752 16.70 42.46 17.39
C VAL A 752 15.26 41.99 17.65
N SER A 753 15.05 40.91 18.40
CA SER A 753 13.69 40.43 18.72
C SER A 753 12.91 41.40 19.59
N ASN A 754 13.58 42.16 20.47
CA ASN A 754 12.91 43.17 21.28
C ASN A 754 12.36 44.34 20.44
N GLY A 755 12.91 44.57 19.24
CA GLY A 755 12.43 45.58 18.29
C GLY A 755 11.33 45.10 17.33
N ILE A 756 10.94 43.82 17.40
CA ILE A 756 9.89 43.22 16.56
C ILE A 756 8.86 42.54 17.46
N PRO A 757 7.83 43.29 17.90
CA PRO A 757 6.83 42.78 18.83
C PRO A 757 6.18 41.48 18.34
N GLY A 758 6.11 40.47 19.21
CA GLY A 758 5.49 39.18 18.90
C GLY A 758 6.42 38.15 18.23
N ARG A 759 7.68 38.49 17.92
CA ARG A 759 8.67 37.56 17.35
C ARG A 759 9.80 37.28 18.33
N ASN A 760 10.17 36.00 18.47
CA ASN A 760 11.26 35.60 19.37
C ASN A 760 12.62 35.56 18.66
N ARG A 761 13.71 35.57 19.45
CA ARG A 761 15.11 35.57 18.95
C ARG A 761 15.42 34.48 17.92
N HIS A 762 14.78 33.31 18.02
CA HIS A 762 15.02 32.20 17.12
C HIS A 762 14.30 32.41 15.79
N GLN A 763 13.06 32.89 15.83
CA GLN A 763 12.28 33.25 14.65
C GLN A 763 12.94 34.39 13.86
N CYS A 764 13.37 35.47 14.52
CA CYS A 764 14.06 36.59 13.88
C CYS A 764 15.38 36.14 13.22
N ARG A 765 16.19 35.31 13.90
CA ARG A 765 17.43 34.78 13.33
C ARG A 765 17.19 33.87 12.13
N SER A 766 16.19 32.98 12.22
CA SER A 766 15.86 32.05 11.14
C SER A 766 15.33 32.80 9.91
N ARG A 767 14.46 33.80 10.11
CA ARG A 767 13.93 34.64 9.02
C ARG A 767 14.99 35.53 8.41
N TYR A 768 15.90 36.11 9.19
CA TYR A 768 17.00 36.92 8.67
C TYR A 768 17.92 36.09 7.77
N ASN A 769 18.29 34.88 8.22
CA ASN A 769 19.09 33.97 7.40
C ASN A 769 18.37 33.62 6.09
N TYR A 770 17.05 33.43 6.13
CA TYR A 770 16.23 33.19 4.94
C TYR A 770 16.25 34.39 3.96
N LEU A 771 15.98 35.61 4.44
CA LEU A 771 16.00 36.84 3.62
C LEU A 771 17.39 37.14 3.05
N TYR A 772 18.44 36.86 3.82
CA TYR A 772 19.82 37.05 3.38
C TYR A 772 20.21 36.07 2.26
N GLN A 773 19.73 34.83 2.32
CA GLN A 773 19.93 33.86 1.23
C GLN A 773 19.10 34.19 -0.01
N LEU A 774 17.87 34.65 0.17
CA LEU A 774 17.03 35.18 -0.91
C LEU A 774 17.69 36.38 -1.62
N LYS A 775 18.28 37.31 -0.87
CA LYS A 775 19.00 38.47 -1.43
C LYS A 775 20.23 38.06 -2.25
N LYS A 776 20.87 36.92 -1.93
CA LYS A 776 21.93 36.32 -2.76
C LYS A 776 21.38 35.64 -4.01
N LEU A 777 20.24 34.95 -3.90
CA LEU A 777 19.57 34.27 -5.03
C LEU A 777 19.02 35.27 -6.06
N TYR A 778 18.46 36.40 -5.64
CA TYR A 778 17.98 37.47 -6.53
C TYR A 778 19.09 38.35 -7.13
N ALA A 779 20.35 38.12 -6.75
CA ALA A 779 21.52 38.74 -7.38
C ALA A 779 22.10 37.89 -8.53
N LEU A 780 21.51 36.72 -8.82
CA LEU A 780 21.83 35.86 -9.96
C LEU A 780 21.20 36.40 -11.26
N ASP A 781 21.66 35.91 -12.41
CA ASP A 781 21.26 36.33 -13.74
C ASP A 781 19.75 36.09 -14.03
N LYS A 782 19.24 36.71 -15.11
CA LYS A 782 17.80 36.71 -15.45
C LYS A 782 17.21 35.32 -15.70
N GLU A 783 18.01 34.34 -16.10
CA GLU A 783 17.54 32.99 -16.41
C GLU A 783 17.35 32.19 -15.12
N SER A 784 18.30 32.33 -14.18
CA SER A 784 18.20 31.82 -12.81
C SER A 784 17.01 32.41 -12.05
N GLN A 785 16.72 33.70 -12.24
CA GLN A 785 15.55 34.37 -11.65
C GLN A 785 14.22 33.79 -12.16
N LYS A 786 14.14 33.44 -13.45
CA LYS A 786 12.95 32.85 -14.09
C LYS A 786 12.66 31.43 -13.59
N MET A 787 13.70 30.66 -13.30
CA MET A 787 13.61 29.32 -12.74
C MET A 787 13.07 29.35 -11.30
N ILE A 788 13.42 30.39 -10.55
CA ILE A 788 12.98 30.62 -9.16
C ILE A 788 11.53 31.15 -9.11
N GLU A 789 11.11 32.01 -10.04
CA GLU A 789 9.72 32.52 -10.11
C GLU A 789 8.66 31.42 -10.38
N ASN A 790 9.07 30.32 -11.02
CA ASN A 790 8.19 29.18 -11.28
C ASN A 790 7.98 28.26 -10.07
N ILE A 791 8.71 28.46 -8.96
CA ILE A 791 8.55 27.71 -7.72
C ILE A 791 7.54 28.44 -6.84
N ARG A 792 6.25 28.03 -6.90
CA ARG A 792 5.20 28.60 -6.04
C ARG A 792 5.35 28.14 -4.58
N TYR A 793 5.05 29.10 -3.71
CA TYR A 793 5.18 29.13 -2.25
C TYR A 793 4.09 28.32 -1.51
N GLU A 794 3.91 27.02 -1.76
CA GLU A 794 2.93 26.25 -0.96
C GLU A 794 3.45 24.97 -0.30
N ASP A 795 4.56 24.40 -0.76
CA ASP A 795 5.05 23.16 -0.19
C ASP A 795 6.34 23.39 0.58
N GLY A 796 6.26 23.27 1.90
CA GLY A 796 7.37 23.33 2.86
C GLY A 796 8.39 22.20 2.73
N SER A 797 8.79 21.87 1.50
CA SER A 797 9.95 21.06 1.20
C SER A 797 11.20 21.84 1.62
N SER A 798 12.10 21.17 2.34
CA SER A 798 13.25 21.82 2.95
C SER A 798 14.19 22.38 1.87
N ILE A 799 14.41 23.69 1.91
CA ILE A 799 15.45 24.45 1.20
C ILE A 799 16.87 23.84 1.34
N LYS A 800 17.06 22.93 2.30
CA LYS A 800 18.26 22.10 2.43
C LYS A 800 18.55 21.28 1.16
N HIS A 801 17.51 20.77 0.50
CA HIS A 801 17.66 19.97 -0.72
C HIS A 801 18.09 20.82 -1.92
N LEU A 802 17.64 22.08 -1.97
CA LEU A 802 18.04 23.08 -2.97
C LEU A 802 19.51 23.51 -2.76
N PHE A 803 19.93 23.67 -1.50
CA PHE A 803 21.32 23.98 -1.13
C PHE A 803 22.29 22.87 -1.51
N ASP A 804 21.89 21.61 -1.35
CA ASP A 804 22.71 20.47 -1.71
C ASP A 804 22.85 20.34 -3.24
N MET A 805 21.81 20.69 -4.02
CA MET A 805 21.85 20.72 -5.49
C MET A 805 22.67 21.89 -6.06
N ILE A 806 22.54 23.10 -5.51
CA ILE A 806 23.30 24.28 -5.96
C ILE A 806 24.80 24.13 -5.65
N ASN A 807 25.14 23.53 -4.49
CA ASN A 807 26.54 23.23 -4.15
C ASN A 807 27.15 22.12 -5.03
N LEU A 808 26.31 21.26 -5.64
CA LEU A 808 26.76 20.26 -6.61
C LEU A 808 27.05 20.91 -7.99
N SER A 809 26.27 21.89 -8.42
CA SER A 809 26.48 22.55 -9.72
C SER A 809 27.63 23.57 -9.72
N ILE A 810 27.86 24.30 -8.61
CA ILE A 810 29.01 25.24 -8.49
C ILE A 810 30.35 24.49 -8.46
N ALA A 811 30.35 23.20 -8.10
CA ALA A 811 31.55 22.36 -8.15
C ALA A 811 31.86 21.82 -9.54
N GLU A 812 30.94 21.97 -10.51
CA GLU A 812 31.06 21.42 -11.87
C GLU A 812 31.57 22.43 -12.92
N GLU A 813 31.58 23.73 -12.64
CA GLU A 813 32.10 24.75 -13.56
C GLU A 813 33.25 25.57 -12.94
N GLY A 814 34.47 25.42 -13.50
CA GLY A 814 35.56 26.39 -13.34
C GLY A 814 36.69 26.01 -12.37
N ALA A 815 37.53 25.05 -12.76
CA ALA A 815 38.92 25.01 -12.29
C ALA A 815 39.80 25.57 -13.42
N ASP A 816 40.32 26.79 -13.24
CA ASP A 816 41.39 27.32 -14.08
C ASP A 816 42.56 27.80 -13.18
N GLU A 817 43.78 27.45 -13.56
CA GLU A 817 44.96 27.34 -12.69
C GLU A 817 45.64 28.67 -12.30
N GLY A 818 44.97 29.82 -12.43
CA GLY A 818 45.58 31.15 -12.24
C GLY A 818 45.33 31.84 -10.89
N GLU A 819 44.25 31.54 -10.17
CA GLU A 819 43.79 32.37 -9.03
C GLU A 819 44.28 31.91 -7.64
N ASN A 820 45.02 30.80 -7.54
CA ASN A 820 45.45 30.29 -6.23
C ASN A 820 46.61 31.08 -5.60
N ALA A 821 47.37 31.87 -6.36
CA ALA A 821 48.51 32.64 -5.85
C ALA A 821 48.10 33.95 -5.15
N GLU A 822 46.97 34.54 -5.52
CA GLU A 822 46.45 35.76 -4.87
C GLU A 822 45.63 35.45 -3.60
N LEU A 823 44.98 34.28 -3.56
CA LEU A 823 44.22 33.84 -2.39
C LEU A 823 45.11 33.39 -1.22
N GLU A 824 46.30 32.83 -1.48
CA GLU A 824 47.28 32.53 -0.41
C GLU A 824 47.87 33.81 0.22
N ASN A 825 48.11 34.86 -0.58
CA ASN A 825 48.57 36.15 -0.07
C ASN A 825 47.46 36.92 0.67
N ALA A 826 46.20 36.77 0.27
CA ALA A 826 45.05 37.34 0.99
C ALA A 826 44.78 36.62 2.34
N ALA A 827 45.09 35.33 2.43
CA ALA A 827 44.96 34.56 3.67
C ALA A 827 46.03 34.94 4.71
N MET A 828 47.28 35.16 4.29
CA MET A 828 48.34 35.63 5.20
C MET A 828 48.17 37.08 5.65
N SER A 829 47.47 37.89 4.85
CA SER A 829 47.16 39.29 5.20
C SER A 829 46.03 39.42 6.22
N ARG A 830 45.17 38.40 6.35
CA ARG A 830 44.01 38.40 7.27
C ARG A 830 44.26 37.75 8.63
N GLU A 831 45.47 37.25 8.89
CA GLU A 831 45.90 36.84 10.24
C GLU A 831 46.34 38.02 11.13
N LYS A 832 46.42 39.24 10.61
CA LYS A 832 46.82 40.42 11.40
C LYS A 832 45.68 41.29 11.95
N GLU A 833 44.41 40.99 11.65
CA GLU A 833 43.27 41.76 12.17
C GLU A 833 42.12 40.89 12.70
N GLY A 834 42.22 40.47 13.98
CA GLY A 834 41.04 40.27 14.86
C GLY A 834 40.33 38.90 14.83
N GLU A 835 40.94 37.90 15.46
CA GLU A 835 40.62 36.46 15.49
C GLU A 835 39.29 35.96 16.10
N PHE A 836 38.82 34.83 15.53
CA PHE A 836 38.04 33.77 16.20
C PHE A 836 38.86 33.14 17.35
N ARG A 837 38.47 33.34 18.62
CA ARG A 837 39.11 32.65 19.76
C ARG A 837 38.58 31.22 19.96
N ARG A 838 39.35 30.20 19.59
CA ARG A 838 39.17 28.80 20.01
C ARG A 838 40.25 28.38 21.01
N PHE A 839 39.78 27.68 22.07
CA PHE A 839 40.46 26.72 22.95
C PHE A 839 41.89 27.01 23.47
N ARG A 840 42.00 27.14 24.80
CA ARG A 840 43.28 27.03 25.52
C ARG A 840 43.85 25.61 25.36
N ASN A 841 45.12 25.49 24.99
CA ASN A 841 45.87 24.25 25.11
C ASN A 841 46.17 24.00 26.60
N TRP A 842 45.69 22.87 27.14
CA TRP A 842 45.92 22.48 28.53
C TRP A 842 47.37 22.06 28.73
N THR A 843 48.09 22.76 29.61
CA THR A 843 49.44 22.43 30.05
C THR A 843 49.44 21.80 31.45
N PRO A 844 50.49 21.08 31.85
CA PRO A 844 50.60 20.53 33.21
C PRO A 844 50.43 21.58 34.32
N GLU A 845 50.89 22.80 34.10
CA GLU A 845 50.76 23.93 35.03
C GLU A 845 49.30 24.38 35.14
N SER A 846 48.58 24.47 34.02
CA SER A 846 47.14 24.80 34.01
C SER A 846 46.26 23.68 34.57
N ASP A 847 46.69 22.42 34.44
CA ASP A 847 46.00 21.28 35.05
C ASP A 847 46.20 21.28 36.58
N LYS A 848 47.39 21.64 37.06
CA LYS A 848 47.69 21.80 38.49
C LYS A 848 46.92 22.95 39.09
N GLU A 849 46.86 24.09 38.40
CA GLU A 849 46.05 25.25 38.78
C GLU A 849 44.55 24.91 38.85
N LEU A 850 44.04 24.19 37.85
CA LEU A 850 42.64 23.72 37.83
C LEU A 850 42.33 22.84 39.05
N LEU A 851 43.19 21.88 39.37
CA LEU A 851 42.99 21.00 40.52
C LEU A 851 43.02 21.78 41.84
N GLN A 852 43.94 22.73 42.00
CA GLN A 852 44.02 23.59 43.19
C GLN A 852 42.80 24.52 43.33
N LEU A 853 42.29 25.08 42.22
CA LEU A 853 41.10 25.94 42.24
C LEU A 853 39.83 25.14 42.55
N VAL A 854 39.73 23.89 42.08
CA VAL A 854 38.60 23.00 42.41
C VAL A 854 38.69 22.51 43.85
N GLU A 855 39.89 22.25 44.38
CA GLU A 855 40.11 21.92 45.79
C GLU A 855 39.72 23.08 46.72
N LYS A 856 40.05 24.32 46.33
CA LYS A 856 39.76 25.52 47.11
C LYS A 856 38.31 26.03 46.99
N HIS A 857 37.66 25.83 45.84
CA HIS A 857 36.33 26.42 45.54
C HIS A 857 35.22 25.42 45.22
N GLY A 858 35.51 24.12 45.20
CA GLY A 858 34.58 23.04 44.82
C GLY A 858 34.23 23.03 43.34
N GLU A 859 33.26 22.19 42.95
CA GLU A 859 32.76 22.03 41.56
C GLU A 859 31.93 23.24 41.05
N LYS A 860 32.28 24.46 41.46
CA LYS A 860 31.63 25.72 41.03
C LYS A 860 32.27 26.22 39.74
N TRP A 861 31.99 25.52 38.64
CA TRP A 861 32.70 25.63 37.37
C TRP A 861 32.81 27.03 36.77
N THR A 862 31.76 27.86 36.90
CA THR A 862 31.78 29.23 36.40
C THR A 862 32.79 30.09 37.16
N LYS A 863 32.93 29.85 38.47
CA LYS A 863 33.90 30.56 39.32
C LYS A 863 35.31 30.03 39.13
N VAL A 864 35.48 28.71 39.01
CA VAL A 864 36.76 28.09 38.67
C VAL A 864 37.26 28.58 37.31
N ALA A 865 36.40 28.62 36.29
CA ALA A 865 36.75 29.12 34.97
C ALA A 865 37.15 30.61 34.95
N SER A 866 36.57 31.43 35.84
CA SER A 866 36.92 32.84 35.97
C SER A 866 38.24 33.12 36.71
N LEU A 867 38.73 32.15 37.50
CA LEU A 867 39.92 32.31 38.37
C LEU A 867 41.18 31.66 37.79
N MET A 868 41.06 30.88 36.71
CA MET A 868 42.19 30.31 35.98
C MET A 868 43.00 31.42 35.31
N SER A 869 44.28 31.55 35.64
CA SER A 869 45.19 32.52 35.03
C SER A 869 45.42 32.21 33.55
N GLY A 870 45.46 33.21 32.64
CA GLY A 870 45.65 33.03 31.19
C GLY A 870 44.39 33.19 30.32
N THR A 871 44.43 32.72 29.07
CA THR A 871 43.37 32.94 28.05
C THR A 871 41.99 32.45 28.52
N PRO A 872 40.89 33.18 28.26
CA PRO A 872 39.56 32.86 28.79
C PRO A 872 39.11 31.45 28.43
N CYS A 873 38.81 30.62 29.43
CA CYS A 873 38.27 29.27 29.26
C CYS A 873 36.78 29.24 29.52
N SER A 874 36.02 28.52 28.70
CA SER A 874 34.58 28.33 28.96
C SER A 874 34.36 27.37 30.13
N THR A 875 33.28 27.58 30.87
CA THR A 875 32.84 26.69 31.97
C THR A 875 32.81 25.22 31.56
N ILE A 876 32.38 24.96 30.31
CA ILE A 876 32.29 23.61 29.72
C ILE A 876 33.67 23.00 29.50
N ALA A 877 34.66 23.79 29.06
CA ALA A 877 36.03 23.32 28.84
C ALA A 877 36.70 22.92 30.15
N VAL A 878 36.52 23.73 31.21
CA VAL A 878 37.07 23.48 32.55
C VAL A 878 36.47 22.22 33.18
N TYR A 879 35.14 22.07 33.14
CA TYR A 879 34.45 20.87 33.60
C TYR A 879 34.93 19.59 32.90
N SER A 880 35.02 19.65 31.56
CA SER A 880 35.43 18.51 30.74
C SER A 880 36.88 18.08 31.02
N ARG A 881 37.77 19.05 31.26
CA ARG A 881 39.17 18.76 31.62
C ARG A 881 39.28 18.14 33.01
N TYR A 882 38.59 18.68 34.01
CA TYR A 882 38.59 18.14 35.37
C TYR A 882 38.11 16.68 35.44
N LYS A 883 37.02 16.34 34.72
CA LYS A 883 36.55 14.94 34.61
C LYS A 883 37.57 14.02 33.93
N THR A 884 38.39 14.55 33.02
CA THR A 884 39.47 13.79 32.36
C THR A 884 40.63 13.55 33.32
N LEU A 885 41.04 14.56 34.10
CA LEU A 885 42.09 14.44 35.12
C LEU A 885 41.67 13.50 36.27
N GLN A 886 40.42 13.58 36.76
CA GLN A 886 39.92 12.65 37.79
C GLN A 886 39.94 11.18 37.34
N ARG A 887 39.70 10.92 36.05
CA ARG A 887 39.77 9.56 35.48
C ARG A 887 41.21 9.07 35.38
N ALA A 888 42.14 9.96 35.06
CA ALA A 888 43.57 9.65 35.05
C ALA A 888 44.13 9.40 36.46
N ILE A 889 43.72 10.18 37.46
CA ILE A 889 44.13 10.04 38.87
C ILE A 889 43.57 8.74 39.50
N LYS A 890 42.37 8.30 39.11
CA LYS A 890 41.74 7.05 39.61
C LYS A 890 42.27 5.75 38.95
N GLY A 891 43.42 5.79 38.27
CA GLY A 891 44.09 4.61 37.73
C GLY A 891 43.34 3.86 36.62
N LYS A 892 42.22 4.39 36.09
CA LYS A 892 41.54 3.78 34.95
C LYS A 892 42.24 4.23 33.67
N VAL A 893 43.08 3.34 33.14
CA VAL A 893 43.75 3.49 31.83
C VAL A 893 42.71 3.82 30.76
N VAL A 894 42.60 5.09 30.40
CA VAL A 894 41.93 5.50 29.18
C VAL A 894 42.89 5.17 28.06
N LYS A 895 42.57 4.16 27.24
CA LYS A 895 43.19 3.99 25.93
C LYS A 895 42.97 5.28 25.16
N ILE A 896 43.99 6.13 25.10
CA ILE A 896 44.04 7.28 24.21
C ILE A 896 43.92 6.69 22.80
N ARG A 897 42.78 6.90 22.13
CA ARG A 897 42.73 6.74 20.68
C ARG A 897 43.79 7.68 20.14
N LYS A 898 44.89 7.13 19.60
CA LYS A 898 45.84 7.89 18.79
C LYS A 898 45.01 8.65 17.75
N LYS A 899 44.99 9.99 17.82
CA LYS A 899 44.52 10.81 16.70
C LYS A 899 45.29 10.32 15.48
N HIS A 900 44.60 9.78 14.48
CA HIS A 900 45.23 9.59 13.18
C HIS A 900 45.62 10.97 12.69
N LYS A 901 46.90 11.12 12.29
CA LYS A 901 47.37 12.34 11.64
C LYS A 901 46.50 12.64 10.41
N PRO A 902 46.31 13.91 10.02
CA PRO A 902 45.62 14.26 8.79
C PRO A 902 46.30 13.50 7.63
N THR A 903 45.50 12.72 6.90
CA THR A 903 45.96 11.75 5.89
C THR A 903 46.61 12.45 4.70
N SER A 904 47.80 11.97 4.31
CA SER A 904 48.44 12.28 3.03
C SER A 904 47.51 11.98 1.86
N LYS A 905 47.59 12.77 0.77
CA LYS A 905 46.91 12.46 -0.50
C LYS A 905 47.27 11.04 -0.97
N TRP A 906 46.32 10.30 -1.55
CA TRP A 906 46.56 8.96 -2.10
C TRP A 906 47.53 9.04 -3.29
N SER A 907 48.66 8.34 -3.21
CA SER A 907 49.58 8.20 -4.35
C SER A 907 49.11 7.12 -5.33
N ALA A 908 49.73 7.07 -6.51
CA ALA A 908 49.55 5.97 -7.46
C ALA A 908 50.02 4.63 -6.86
N GLU A 909 51.15 4.62 -6.15
CA GLU A 909 51.66 3.43 -5.45
C GLU A 909 50.72 2.94 -4.34
N ASP A 910 50.13 3.85 -3.55
CA ASP A 910 49.13 3.48 -2.53
C ASP A 910 47.91 2.81 -3.17
N SER A 911 47.56 3.24 -4.38
CA SER A 911 46.38 2.79 -5.10
C SER A 911 46.62 1.41 -5.72
N GLU A 912 47.83 1.15 -6.22
CA GLU A 912 48.26 -0.15 -6.72
C GLU A 912 48.46 -1.16 -5.60
N LYS A 913 49.06 -0.74 -4.48
CA LYS A 913 49.19 -1.57 -3.27
C LYS A 913 47.84 -2.01 -2.73
N LEU A 914 46.85 -1.11 -2.71
CA LEU A 914 45.49 -1.43 -2.30
C LEU A 914 44.82 -2.46 -3.23
N LYS A 915 44.98 -2.32 -4.55
CA LYS A 915 44.49 -3.29 -5.54
C LYS A 915 45.08 -4.67 -5.33
N ASN A 916 46.40 -4.76 -5.17
CA ASN A 916 47.09 -6.04 -4.99
C ASN A 916 46.66 -6.74 -3.71
N LEU A 917 46.55 -5.99 -2.60
CA LEU A 917 46.09 -6.55 -1.32
C LEU A 917 44.65 -7.08 -1.36
N VAL A 918 43.77 -6.41 -2.11
CA VAL A 918 42.39 -6.86 -2.28
C VAL A 918 42.33 -8.10 -3.18
N THR A 919 43.09 -8.10 -4.28
CA THR A 919 43.15 -9.23 -5.23
C THR A 919 43.73 -10.48 -4.58
N GLU A 920 44.86 -10.39 -3.89
CA GLU A 920 45.45 -11.50 -3.13
C GLU A 920 44.51 -12.03 -2.04
N SER A 921 43.68 -11.17 -1.45
CA SER A 921 42.72 -11.58 -0.41
C SER A 921 41.49 -12.28 -1.00
N LEU A 922 41.17 -12.05 -2.28
CA LEU A 922 40.07 -12.71 -2.99
C LEU A 922 40.51 -14.05 -3.58
N GLU A 923 41.75 -14.16 -4.06
CA GLU A 923 42.32 -15.39 -4.63
C GLU A 923 42.58 -16.50 -3.59
N LYS A 924 42.72 -16.17 -2.31
CA LYS A 924 43.08 -17.13 -1.25
C LYS A 924 41.89 -17.85 -0.57
N GLU A 925 40.68 -17.77 -1.14
CA GLU A 925 39.42 -18.38 -0.63
C GLU A 925 39.14 -18.18 0.90
N GLU A 926 39.66 -17.12 1.52
CA GLU A 926 39.28 -16.71 2.90
C GLU A 926 38.24 -15.58 2.88
N ILE A 927 37.36 -15.55 3.89
CA ILE A 927 36.33 -14.52 4.07
C ILE A 927 36.94 -13.11 3.99
N PHE A 928 36.57 -12.39 2.93
CA PHE A 928 37.08 -11.05 2.62
C PHE A 928 36.74 -10.04 3.72
N SER A 929 37.75 -9.30 4.20
CA SER A 929 37.59 -8.33 5.29
C SER A 929 38.34 -7.02 5.04
N TRP A 930 37.58 -5.93 4.86
CA TRP A 930 38.12 -4.57 4.72
C TRP A 930 38.97 -4.12 5.92
N LYS A 931 38.74 -4.69 7.10
CA LYS A 931 39.52 -4.40 8.30
C LYS A 931 40.94 -4.92 8.16
N LYS A 932 41.12 -6.17 7.71
CA LYS A 932 42.43 -6.78 7.43
C LYS A 932 43.17 -5.99 6.33
N ILE A 933 42.45 -5.54 5.28
CA ILE A 933 43.04 -4.72 4.21
C ILE A 933 43.56 -3.38 4.76
N SER A 934 42.76 -2.67 5.56
CA SER A 934 43.20 -1.40 6.16
C SER A 934 44.37 -1.56 7.12
N GLU A 935 44.44 -2.66 7.87
CA GLU A 935 45.57 -2.95 8.76
C GLU A 935 46.88 -3.13 7.98
N LYS A 936 46.83 -3.75 6.79
CA LYS A 936 47.99 -3.89 5.88
C LYS A 936 48.35 -2.59 5.15
N MET A 937 47.36 -1.71 4.91
CA MET A 937 47.60 -0.36 4.38
C MET A 937 48.20 0.58 5.43
N GLY A 938 47.97 0.32 6.72
CA GLY A 938 48.64 0.96 7.85
C GLY A 938 48.01 2.29 8.26
N ASP A 939 48.11 3.31 7.41
CA ASP A 939 47.64 4.68 7.72
C ASP A 939 46.23 4.98 7.18
N ARG A 940 45.60 4.01 6.51
CA ARG A 940 44.27 4.13 5.89
C ARG A 940 43.23 3.34 6.67
N THR A 941 42.04 3.91 6.83
CA THR A 941 40.89 3.23 7.44
C THR A 941 40.16 2.33 6.45
N SER A 942 39.39 1.35 6.94
CA SER A 942 38.62 0.41 6.10
C SER A 942 37.68 1.13 5.13
N SER A 943 37.04 2.22 5.58
CA SER A 943 36.18 3.06 4.73
C SER A 943 36.96 3.81 3.65
N GLN A 944 38.17 4.28 3.95
CA GLN A 944 39.03 4.98 2.97
C GLN A 944 39.56 4.01 1.91
N CYS A 945 39.99 2.80 2.30
CA CYS A 945 40.39 1.74 1.37
C CYS A 945 39.23 1.36 0.44
N ARG A 946 38.03 1.14 0.99
CA ARG A 946 36.84 0.80 0.19
C ARG A 946 36.47 1.90 -0.81
N TYR A 947 36.41 3.15 -0.36
CA TYR A 947 36.08 4.29 -1.21
C TYR A 947 37.16 4.52 -2.30
N ARG A 948 38.43 4.35 -1.95
CA ARG A 948 39.52 4.49 -2.92
C ARG A 948 39.49 3.38 -3.97
N LEU A 949 39.30 2.11 -3.60
CA LEU A 949 39.20 1.02 -4.58
C LEU A 949 38.04 1.28 -5.56
N TYR A 950 36.88 1.72 -5.07
CA TYR A 950 35.73 2.07 -5.91
C TYR A 950 36.09 3.15 -6.94
N ARG A 951 36.86 4.17 -6.53
CA ARG A 951 37.35 5.22 -7.43
C ARG A 951 38.47 4.77 -8.37
N ILE A 952 39.21 3.72 -8.04
CA ILE A 952 40.24 3.15 -8.93
C ILE A 952 39.58 2.26 -9.99
N LEU A 953 38.56 1.48 -9.61
CA LEU A 953 37.82 0.56 -10.50
C LEU A 953 36.88 1.28 -11.47
N ALA A 954 36.48 2.52 -11.15
CA ALA A 954 35.69 3.36 -12.03
C ALA A 954 36.52 4.55 -12.58
N PRO A 955 37.37 4.35 -13.61
CA PRO A 955 37.83 5.47 -14.41
C PRO A 955 36.66 6.12 -15.15
N LYS A 956 36.79 7.42 -15.44
CA LYS A 956 35.80 8.39 -15.95
C LYS A 956 35.00 8.00 -17.21
N SER A 957 35.12 6.80 -17.76
CA SER A 957 34.44 6.35 -18.99
C SER A 957 33.44 5.20 -18.81
N MET A 958 33.09 4.80 -17.59
CA MET A 958 32.26 3.61 -17.35
C MET A 958 30.76 3.93 -17.21
N PHE A 959 30.19 4.58 -18.22
CA PHE A 959 28.76 4.49 -18.58
C PHE A 959 28.63 3.54 -19.78
N ALA A 960 28.89 2.25 -19.56
CA ALA A 960 28.57 1.19 -20.52
C ALA A 960 27.97 -0.03 -19.78
N PRO A 961 27.02 -0.77 -20.38
CA PRO A 961 26.03 -1.56 -19.64
C PRO A 961 26.48 -2.95 -19.13
N ASP A 962 27.68 -3.43 -19.45
CA ASP A 962 27.95 -4.88 -19.47
C ASP A 962 28.86 -5.45 -18.37
N LEU A 963 29.04 -4.78 -17.23
CA LEU A 963 29.73 -5.39 -16.07
C LEU A 963 28.83 -5.41 -14.84
N ARG A 964 27.73 -6.15 -14.97
CA ARG A 964 26.97 -6.72 -13.84
C ARG A 964 27.19 -8.22 -13.86
N VAL A 965 28.27 -8.72 -13.26
CA VAL A 965 28.41 -10.08 -12.67
C VAL A 965 29.83 -10.15 -12.10
N GLN A 966 29.94 -9.86 -10.80
CA GLN A 966 30.68 -10.60 -9.77
C GLN A 966 30.61 -9.85 -8.44
#